data_AF-A0A4U1IKW3-F1
#
_entry.id   AF-A0A4U1IKW3-F1
#
_cell.length_a   1.000
_cell.length_b   1.000
_cell.length_c   1.000
_cell.angle_alpha   90.00
_cell.angle_beta   90.00
_cell.angle_gamma   90.00
#
_symmetry.space_group_name_H-M   'P 1'
#
loop_
_entity.id
_entity.type
_entity.pdbx_description
1 polymer ?
#
loop_
_entity_poly.entity_id
_entity_poly.type
_entity_poly.pdbx_seq_one_letter_code
_entity_poly.pdbx_strand_id
1 'polypeptide(L)'
;MSASAKLAEPSIEAASPSRANVQTRTITYDDQIARWFVFASVAWGIVAMLAGAFAALQLAFFKANVLPILSYGRLRPLHTNAAIFAFVGNMMFAGVYYSTQRLVKATLASKLLGRIHFWGWQGIIVAAAVTLPLGITQAKEYAELEWPVDLAIAAVWIVFAVNFFWTLAKRAEKQLYVAIWFYIATIVTVAVLHVVNALSIPVSLLKSYSVFGGAQDALVQWWYGHNAVAFFLTTPILGIMYYFLPKAAERPVYSYRLSIIHFWALVFVYIWAGPHHLLNTALPDWAQTLGMLFSLMLWAPSWGGMLNGLLTLRGAWSKVREDPVLKFFAAGVTFYGMATFEGPLLSIKSVSSLAHYTDWIVGHVHGGALGWNGFMAAGMFYWMVPRLFGTKLHSRRAAEIHFYIGTVGILLYIIAMWVSGITQGMMWRAVDAQGNLMYPSFVETLLAIRPMYWMRLFGGTLYLAGMVMMAWNLYMTAKSGRATDGEAEVVVEIESTKEIDWKRIVFGPPVVIAAVCLVLLFAIAFTNPVGTAGLLLLAGIVGFTGIFVLTLMKSPNKPTWHAILEGRALIFTVLTVLAVLVGGVAEIVPSIILQQTDAEVAKKTNAPYRALELEGRDVYIREGCYTCHSQMIRPFRFETSRYGEVSTLDDSRWDHPFQWGSKRTGPDLARLGGKYPNAWHWQHMLDPRSISPGSNMPSYAHLEHGRVDFAGIENKLRAMRSLGVPYTPDEIAGAPADAEKQAAEIVRDLETQGIAANPSSELVAITAYLQRIGKNPPPPPPPAAPVPVTMTNEAR
;
A
#
# COMPACT_ATOMS: atom_id res chain seq x y z
N MET A 1 -1.18 94.68 -6.35
CA MET A 1 -1.74 94.24 -5.05
C MET A 1 -2.23 92.80 -5.21
N SER A 2 -2.13 91.99 -4.14
CA SER A 2 -2.29 90.51 -4.08
C SER A 2 -0.95 89.76 -4.25
N ALA A 3 -0.16 89.59 -3.19
CA ALA A 3 -0.27 88.63 -2.08
C ALA A 3 0.33 87.24 -2.43
N SER A 4 1.64 87.14 -2.22
CA SER A 4 2.39 85.88 -2.10
C SER A 4 2.31 85.39 -0.66
N ALA A 5 1.66 84.27 -0.42
CA ALA A 5 1.76 83.51 0.83
C ALA A 5 2.01 82.04 0.50
N LYS A 6 3.26 81.61 0.71
CA LYS A 6 3.67 80.21 0.72
C LYS A 6 2.96 79.51 1.89
N LEU A 7 2.12 78.52 1.60
CA LEU A 7 1.64 77.56 2.59
C LEU A 7 2.57 76.34 2.55
N ALA A 8 3.10 76.00 3.73
CA ALA A 8 3.99 74.87 3.96
C ALA A 8 3.25 73.54 3.75
N GLU A 9 3.79 72.67 2.91
CA GLU A 9 3.44 71.25 2.94
C GLU A 9 4.27 70.56 4.04
N PRO A 10 3.63 69.76 4.91
CA PRO A 10 4.34 69.05 5.96
C PRO A 10 5.17 67.91 5.33
N SER A 11 6.47 67.91 5.62
CA SER A 11 7.35 66.78 5.39
C SER A 11 6.81 65.58 6.16
N ILE A 12 6.14 64.66 5.47
CA ILE A 12 6.00 63.30 5.97
C ILE A 12 7.40 62.68 5.83
N GLU A 13 8.21 62.84 6.87
CA GLU A 13 9.27 61.88 7.15
C GLU A 13 8.62 60.50 7.14
N ALA A 14 8.83 59.76 6.06
CA ALA A 14 8.63 58.32 6.09
C ALA A 14 9.55 57.80 7.19
N ALA A 15 8.97 57.49 8.35
CA ALA A 15 9.65 56.75 9.40
C ALA A 15 10.23 55.50 8.74
N SER A 16 11.54 55.52 8.48
CA SER A 16 12.26 54.35 7.99
C SER A 16 12.07 53.28 9.08
N PRO A 17 11.54 52.09 8.76
CA PRO A 17 11.54 51.01 9.73
C PRO A 17 12.99 50.83 10.16
N SER A 18 13.23 50.86 11.47
CA SER A 18 14.56 50.72 12.05
C SER A 18 15.29 49.55 11.40
N ARG A 19 16.35 49.82 10.64
CA ARG A 19 17.25 48.81 10.01
C ARG A 19 17.96 47.90 11.02
N ALA A 20 17.63 47.98 12.30
CA ALA A 20 18.27 47.28 13.40
C ALA A 20 17.50 46.00 13.73
N ASN A 21 17.62 44.96 12.88
CA ASN A 21 17.54 43.52 13.26
C ASN A 21 17.42 42.57 12.06
N VAL A 22 18.15 42.85 10.98
CA VAL A 22 18.19 41.97 9.81
C VAL A 22 19.59 41.38 9.69
N GLN A 23 19.74 40.07 9.92
CA GLN A 23 21.00 39.36 9.69
C GLN A 23 20.90 38.50 8.43
N THR A 24 21.80 38.75 7.48
CA THR A 24 21.99 37.85 6.33
C THR A 24 22.92 36.72 6.74
N ARG A 25 22.49 35.48 6.55
CA ARG A 25 23.27 34.27 6.81
C ARG A 25 23.33 33.40 5.56
N THR A 26 24.52 32.96 5.20
CA THR A 26 24.71 31.91 4.18
C THR A 26 24.45 30.54 4.80
N ILE A 27 23.63 29.73 4.13
CA ILE A 27 23.29 28.38 4.53
C ILE A 27 23.81 27.43 3.45
N THR A 28 24.71 26.53 3.86
CA THR A 28 25.16 25.41 3.02
C THR A 28 24.30 24.18 3.35
N TYR A 29 23.69 23.58 2.33
CA TYR A 29 22.84 22.40 2.48
C TYR A 29 23.67 21.11 2.61
N ASP A 30 23.11 20.08 3.23
CA ASP A 30 23.69 18.74 3.21
C ASP A 30 23.09 17.95 2.04
N ASP A 31 23.77 17.99 0.90
CA ASP A 31 23.34 17.28 -0.31
C ASP A 31 23.93 15.87 -0.41
N GLN A 32 24.78 15.46 0.54
CA GLN A 32 25.38 14.13 0.56
C GLN A 32 24.32 13.05 0.70
N ILE A 33 23.37 13.25 1.61
CA ILE A 33 22.29 12.29 1.86
C ILE A 33 21.40 12.10 0.63
N ALA A 34 21.09 13.19 -0.09
CA ALA A 34 20.30 13.14 -1.31
C ALA A 34 21.05 12.35 -2.41
N ARG A 35 22.36 12.57 -2.57
CA ARG A 35 23.19 11.78 -3.51
C ARG A 35 23.11 10.29 -3.22
N TRP A 36 23.23 9.88 -1.95
CA TRP A 36 23.17 8.47 -1.56
C TRP A 36 21.82 7.83 -1.93
N PHE A 37 20.72 8.48 -1.55
CA PHE A 37 19.38 7.98 -1.85
C PHE A 37 19.07 7.94 -3.36
N VAL A 38 19.59 8.87 -4.16
CA VAL A 38 19.43 8.82 -5.63
C VAL A 38 20.04 7.55 -6.20
N PHE A 39 21.33 7.28 -5.91
CA PHE A 39 22.00 6.13 -6.49
C PHE A 39 21.47 4.80 -5.92
N ALA A 40 21.08 4.78 -4.65
CA ALA A 40 20.37 3.66 -4.07
C ALA A 40 19.03 3.39 -4.79
N SER A 41 18.23 4.44 -5.06
CA SER A 41 16.97 4.30 -5.80
C SER A 41 17.21 3.73 -7.20
N VAL A 42 18.19 4.25 -7.94
CA VAL A 42 18.51 3.75 -9.29
C VAL A 42 18.91 2.27 -9.25
N ALA A 43 19.78 1.88 -8.31
CA ALA A 43 20.22 0.49 -8.16
C ALA A 43 19.04 -0.45 -7.82
N TRP A 44 18.24 -0.09 -6.81
CA TRP A 44 17.09 -0.90 -6.42
C TRP A 44 15.95 -0.87 -7.44
N GLY A 45 15.82 0.19 -8.23
CA GLY A 45 14.94 0.25 -9.39
C GLY A 45 15.27 -0.87 -10.36
N ILE A 46 16.53 -0.97 -10.78
CA ILE A 46 16.96 -2.06 -11.67
C ILE A 46 16.66 -3.43 -11.06
N VAL A 47 16.97 -3.66 -9.78
CA VAL A 47 16.66 -4.92 -9.10
C VAL A 47 15.15 -5.22 -9.08
N ALA A 48 14.33 -4.22 -8.77
CA ALA A 48 12.88 -4.35 -8.73
C ALA A 48 12.31 -4.72 -10.10
N MET A 49 12.74 -4.04 -11.16
CA MET A 49 12.26 -4.29 -12.52
C MET A 49 12.81 -5.61 -13.09
N LEU A 50 14.02 -6.04 -12.71
CA LEU A 50 14.53 -7.38 -13.01
C LEU A 50 13.68 -8.47 -12.35
N ALA A 51 13.38 -8.34 -11.05
CA ALA A 51 12.51 -9.27 -10.35
C ALA A 51 11.10 -9.31 -10.98
N GLY A 52 10.57 -8.16 -11.38
CA GLY A 52 9.29 -8.04 -12.08
C GLY A 52 9.29 -8.70 -13.46
N ALA A 53 10.34 -8.48 -14.26
CA ALA A 53 10.51 -9.14 -15.55
C ALA A 53 10.65 -10.66 -15.39
N PHE A 54 11.37 -11.12 -14.37
CA PHE A 54 11.53 -12.55 -14.11
C PHE A 54 10.20 -13.19 -13.66
N ALA A 55 9.45 -12.55 -12.76
CA ALA A 55 8.11 -13.01 -12.38
C ALA A 55 7.13 -12.98 -13.57
N ALA A 56 7.22 -11.99 -14.46
CA ALA A 56 6.42 -11.94 -15.68
C ALA A 56 6.76 -13.08 -16.65
N LEU A 57 8.04 -13.44 -16.78
CA LEU A 57 8.50 -14.61 -17.53
C LEU A 57 7.97 -15.91 -16.94
N GLN A 58 7.95 -16.06 -15.62
CA GLN A 58 7.39 -17.25 -14.95
C GLN A 58 5.90 -17.46 -15.24
N LEU A 59 5.13 -16.38 -15.34
CA LEU A 59 3.72 -16.44 -15.73
C LEU A 59 3.53 -16.81 -17.21
N ALA A 60 4.39 -16.30 -18.10
CA ALA A 60 4.33 -16.58 -19.54
C ALA A 60 4.87 -17.99 -19.87
N PHE A 61 5.86 -18.45 -19.11
CA PHE A 61 6.61 -19.67 -19.31
C PHE A 61 6.95 -20.33 -17.97
N PHE A 62 6.11 -21.27 -17.54
CA PHE A 62 6.18 -21.88 -16.20
C PHE A 62 7.54 -22.53 -15.87
N LYS A 63 8.27 -23.04 -16.87
CA LYS A 63 9.60 -23.66 -16.69
C LYS A 63 10.66 -22.67 -16.22
N ALA A 64 10.39 -21.36 -16.28
CA ALA A 64 11.25 -20.36 -15.67
C ALA A 64 11.24 -20.39 -14.12
N ASN A 65 10.34 -21.15 -13.50
CA ASN A 65 10.40 -21.48 -12.07
C ASN A 65 11.46 -22.57 -11.83
N VAL A 66 12.73 -22.20 -11.97
CA VAL A 66 13.87 -23.13 -11.93
C VAL A 66 14.32 -23.51 -10.52
N LEU A 67 14.01 -22.68 -9.51
CA LEU A 67 14.42 -22.88 -8.12
C LEU A 67 13.25 -22.54 -7.17
N PRO A 68 13.00 -23.32 -6.09
CA PRO A 68 11.91 -23.05 -5.14
C PRO A 68 11.98 -21.65 -4.50
N ILE A 69 13.20 -21.23 -4.12
CA ILE A 69 13.46 -19.92 -3.50
C ILE A 69 13.17 -18.74 -4.46
N LEU A 70 13.18 -18.99 -5.77
CA LEU A 70 12.87 -18.01 -6.81
C LEU A 70 11.53 -18.29 -7.49
N SER A 71 10.70 -19.18 -6.94
CA SER A 71 9.36 -19.44 -7.49
C SER A 71 8.51 -18.18 -7.50
N TYR A 72 7.54 -18.10 -8.43
CA TYR A 72 6.69 -16.93 -8.59
C TYR A 72 6.04 -16.46 -7.28
N GLY A 73 5.56 -17.40 -6.46
CA GLY A 73 4.89 -17.11 -5.19
C GLY A 73 5.78 -16.34 -4.21
N ARG A 74 7.08 -16.64 -4.17
CA ARG A 74 8.07 -15.97 -3.31
C ARG A 74 8.70 -14.76 -3.97
N LEU A 75 8.84 -14.77 -5.30
CA LEU A 75 9.43 -13.66 -6.06
C LEU A 75 8.49 -12.47 -6.20
N ARG A 76 7.17 -12.69 -6.26
CA ARG A 76 6.18 -11.61 -6.34
C ARG A 76 6.29 -10.61 -5.17
N PRO A 77 6.24 -11.02 -3.89
CA PRO A 77 6.37 -10.06 -2.79
C PRO A 77 7.74 -9.39 -2.75
N LEU A 78 8.81 -10.07 -3.20
CA LEU A 78 10.12 -9.44 -3.36
C LEU A 78 10.08 -8.30 -4.39
N HIS A 79 9.50 -8.55 -5.57
CA HIS A 79 9.32 -7.54 -6.61
C HIS A 79 8.52 -6.35 -6.08
N THR A 80 7.41 -6.60 -5.39
CA THR A 80 6.56 -5.57 -4.78
C THR A 80 7.36 -4.71 -3.80
N ASN A 81 8.05 -5.32 -2.83
CA ASN A 81 8.83 -4.61 -1.83
C ASN A 81 9.99 -3.82 -2.45
N ALA A 82 10.69 -4.42 -3.42
CA ALA A 82 11.77 -3.76 -4.14
C ALA A 82 11.26 -2.56 -4.96
N ALA A 83 10.09 -2.67 -5.61
CA ALA A 83 9.53 -1.58 -6.41
C ALA A 83 9.05 -0.41 -5.53
N ILE A 84 8.36 -0.72 -4.43
CA ILE A 84 7.73 0.29 -3.58
C ILE A 84 8.73 0.87 -2.58
N PHE A 85 9.24 0.05 -1.67
CA PHE A 85 10.04 0.53 -0.54
C PHE A 85 11.51 0.75 -0.90
N ALA A 86 12.07 -0.04 -1.82
CA ALA A 86 13.44 0.15 -2.25
C ALA A 86 13.56 1.21 -3.35
N PHE A 87 12.92 1.05 -4.50
CA PHE A 87 13.01 2.02 -5.59
C PHE A 87 12.31 3.34 -5.26
N VAL A 88 10.99 3.34 -5.08
CA VAL A 88 10.23 4.57 -4.83
C VAL A 88 10.53 5.14 -3.45
N GLY A 89 10.77 4.31 -2.42
CA GLY A 89 11.15 4.79 -1.10
C GLY A 89 12.46 5.58 -1.12
N ASN A 90 13.52 5.04 -1.74
CA ASN A 90 14.77 5.78 -1.90
C ASN A 90 14.58 7.05 -2.77
N MET A 91 13.75 7.00 -3.82
CA MET A 91 13.39 8.19 -4.61
C MET A 91 12.72 9.26 -3.72
N MET A 92 11.74 8.86 -2.92
CA MET A 92 11.04 9.74 -2.00
C MET A 92 12.02 10.41 -1.05
N PHE A 93 12.88 9.63 -0.37
CA PHE A 93 13.85 10.18 0.58
C PHE A 93 14.83 11.15 -0.10
N ALA A 94 15.33 10.83 -1.29
CA ALA A 94 16.17 11.74 -2.06
C ALA A 94 15.45 13.07 -2.32
N GLY A 95 14.20 13.00 -2.79
CA GLY A 95 13.36 14.17 -3.05
C GLY A 95 13.11 15.00 -1.79
N VAL A 96 12.71 14.36 -0.69
CA VAL A 96 12.39 15.02 0.59
C VAL A 96 13.63 15.69 1.19
N TYR A 97 14.77 14.99 1.27
CA TYR A 97 15.99 15.56 1.83
C TYR A 97 16.52 16.74 1.00
N TYR A 98 16.42 16.66 -0.32
CA TYR A 98 16.86 17.73 -1.21
C TYR A 98 15.95 18.95 -1.14
N SER A 99 14.63 18.75 -1.28
CA SER A 99 13.66 19.84 -1.40
C SER A 99 13.38 20.52 -0.07
N THR A 100 13.31 19.77 1.04
CA THR A 100 12.97 20.33 2.36
C THR A 100 13.98 21.40 2.77
N GLN A 101 15.28 21.12 2.70
CA GLN A 101 16.33 22.07 3.07
C GLN A 101 16.21 23.41 2.32
N ARG A 102 15.89 23.33 1.02
CA ARG A 102 15.74 24.49 0.13
C ARG A 102 14.44 25.25 0.35
N LEU A 103 13.35 24.53 0.64
CA LEU A 103 12.04 25.13 0.90
C LEU A 103 11.99 25.83 2.26
N VAL A 104 12.59 25.22 3.28
CA VAL A 104 12.59 25.77 4.64
C VAL A 104 13.79 26.70 4.91
N LYS A 105 14.70 26.81 3.92
CA LYS A 105 15.94 27.56 3.98
C LYS A 105 16.72 27.23 5.26
N ALA A 106 17.01 25.94 5.45
CA ALA A 106 17.77 25.46 6.59
C ALA A 106 18.56 24.20 6.20
N THR A 107 19.78 24.08 6.72
CA THR A 107 20.57 22.84 6.61
C THR A 107 19.88 21.72 7.39
N LEU A 108 20.05 20.47 6.92
CA LEU A 108 19.63 19.27 7.63
C LEU A 108 20.06 19.31 9.11
N ALA A 109 19.12 18.99 10.01
CA ALA A 109 19.34 19.16 11.44
C ALA A 109 20.42 18.24 12.01
N SER A 110 20.51 16.98 11.57
CA SER A 110 21.54 16.03 11.98
C SER A 110 22.02 15.14 10.84
N LYS A 111 23.31 15.22 10.53
CA LYS A 111 23.97 14.32 9.56
C LYS A 111 24.01 12.88 10.06
N LEU A 112 24.19 12.68 11.37
CA LEU A 112 24.21 11.34 11.98
C LEU A 112 22.86 10.64 11.80
N LEU A 113 21.75 11.30 12.12
CA LEU A 113 20.41 10.73 11.90
C LEU A 113 20.15 10.46 10.42
N GLY A 114 20.65 11.31 9.52
CA GLY A 114 20.61 11.05 8.07
C GLY A 114 21.34 9.75 7.68
N ARG A 115 22.54 9.53 8.22
CA ARG A 115 23.33 8.30 7.96
C ARG A 115 22.67 7.05 8.55
N ILE A 116 22.16 7.13 9.78
CA ILE A 116 21.42 6.04 10.43
C ILE A 116 20.18 5.70 9.60
N HIS A 117 19.44 6.72 9.15
CA HIS A 117 18.29 6.50 8.28
C HIS A 117 18.69 5.80 6.98
N PHE A 118 19.69 6.31 6.25
CA PHE A 118 20.13 5.69 5.00
C PHE A 118 20.53 4.23 5.20
N TRP A 119 21.51 3.95 6.06
CA TRP A 119 22.00 2.58 6.25
C TRP A 119 20.97 1.65 6.89
N GLY A 120 20.14 2.17 7.79
CA GLY A 120 19.01 1.42 8.35
C GLY A 120 18.02 1.01 7.27
N TRP A 121 17.65 1.94 6.38
CA TRP A 121 16.75 1.65 5.26
C TRP A 121 17.35 0.66 4.27
N GLN A 122 18.64 0.81 3.94
CA GLN A 122 19.34 -0.16 3.09
C GLN A 122 19.40 -1.55 3.74
N GLY A 123 19.62 -1.63 5.05
CA GLY A 123 19.60 -2.87 5.81
C GLY A 123 18.23 -3.56 5.77
N ILE A 124 17.15 -2.81 5.90
CA ILE A 124 15.76 -3.32 5.77
C ILE A 124 15.52 -3.88 4.36
N ILE A 125 15.94 -3.18 3.31
CA ILE A 125 15.80 -3.64 1.93
C ILE A 125 16.57 -4.94 1.70
N VAL A 126 17.79 -5.04 2.22
CA VAL A 126 18.59 -6.27 2.15
C VAL A 126 17.93 -7.40 2.94
N ALA A 127 17.38 -7.11 4.11
CA ALA A 127 16.61 -8.09 4.88
C ALA A 127 15.44 -8.64 4.04
N ALA A 128 14.65 -7.77 3.40
CA ALA A 128 13.57 -8.18 2.50
C ALA A 128 14.07 -9.04 1.32
N ALA A 129 15.22 -8.68 0.73
CA ALA A 129 15.84 -9.43 -0.35
C ALA A 129 16.30 -10.83 0.05
N VAL A 130 16.54 -11.07 1.34
CA VAL A 130 16.91 -12.38 1.88
C VAL A 130 15.69 -13.14 2.39
N THR A 131 14.82 -12.51 3.18
CA THR A 131 13.73 -13.18 3.89
C THR A 131 12.59 -13.62 2.98
N LEU A 132 12.19 -12.78 2.02
CA LEU A 132 11.05 -13.08 1.15
C LEU A 132 11.30 -14.28 0.22
N PRO A 133 12.47 -14.42 -0.45
CA PRO A 133 12.81 -15.63 -1.19
C PRO A 133 12.84 -16.89 -0.30
N LEU A 134 13.26 -16.76 0.96
CA LEU A 134 13.25 -17.87 1.93
C LEU A 134 11.82 -18.25 2.39
N GLY A 135 10.80 -17.49 1.99
CA GLY A 135 9.40 -17.73 2.36
C GLY A 135 9.05 -17.20 3.76
N ILE A 136 9.90 -16.37 4.35
CA ILE A 136 9.63 -15.71 5.63
C ILE A 136 8.73 -14.51 5.33
N THR A 137 7.42 -14.72 5.45
CA THR A 137 6.41 -13.73 5.09
C THR A 137 5.19 -13.80 6.00
N GLN A 138 4.62 -12.63 6.30
CA GLN A 138 3.32 -12.51 6.93
C GLN A 138 2.16 -12.79 5.96
N ALA A 139 2.38 -12.80 4.64
CA ALA A 139 1.34 -12.88 3.59
C ALA A 139 0.36 -11.70 3.48
N LYS A 140 0.61 -10.60 4.20
CA LYS A 140 -0.10 -9.32 4.05
C LYS A 140 0.53 -8.50 2.93
N GLU A 141 -0.22 -8.15 1.88
CA GLU A 141 0.33 -7.40 0.73
C GLU A 141 0.93 -6.05 1.18
N TYR A 142 2.14 -5.72 0.70
CA TYR A 142 2.91 -4.54 1.12
C TYR A 142 3.38 -4.52 2.59
N ALA A 143 3.04 -5.54 3.39
CA ALA A 143 3.47 -5.73 4.77
C ALA A 143 3.95 -7.18 4.98
N GLU A 144 4.69 -7.71 4.01
CA GLU A 144 5.09 -9.12 3.99
C GLU A 144 6.19 -9.43 4.98
N LEU A 145 6.99 -8.46 5.41
CA LEU A 145 8.18 -8.69 6.23
C LEU A 145 7.79 -9.07 7.67
N GLU A 146 8.49 -10.01 8.29
CA GLU A 146 8.19 -10.46 9.65
C GLU A 146 8.58 -9.45 10.74
N TRP A 147 8.03 -9.65 11.94
CA TRP A 147 8.02 -8.67 13.03
C TRP A 147 9.38 -8.04 13.42
N PRO A 148 10.57 -8.69 13.34
CA PRO A 148 11.82 -8.01 13.66
C PRO A 148 12.14 -6.91 12.66
N VAL A 149 11.78 -7.12 11.38
CA VAL A 149 11.98 -6.14 10.32
C VAL A 149 10.94 -5.03 10.42
N ASP A 150 9.70 -5.34 10.85
CA ASP A 150 8.70 -4.31 11.14
C ASP A 150 9.13 -3.34 12.25
N LEU A 151 9.75 -3.87 13.32
CA LEU A 151 10.32 -3.03 14.37
C LEU A 151 11.48 -2.18 13.86
N ALA A 152 12.33 -2.75 13.00
CA ALA A 152 13.41 -2.01 12.36
C ALA A 152 12.88 -0.88 11.46
N ILE A 153 11.82 -1.15 10.67
CA ILE A 153 11.13 -0.15 9.86
C ILE A 153 10.61 0.98 10.75
N ALA A 154 9.89 0.67 11.82
CA ALA A 154 9.36 1.66 12.74
C ALA A 154 10.48 2.53 13.34
N ALA A 155 11.57 1.92 13.82
CA ALA A 155 12.71 2.63 14.39
C ALA A 155 13.40 3.56 13.37
N VAL A 156 13.67 3.06 12.16
CA VAL A 156 14.31 3.84 11.07
C VAL A 156 13.40 4.97 10.59
N TRP A 157 12.08 4.73 10.52
CA TRP A 157 11.10 5.75 10.16
C TRP A 157 11.03 6.86 11.22
N ILE A 158 11.11 6.52 12.52
CA ILE A 158 11.19 7.50 13.60
C ILE A 158 12.47 8.34 13.48
N VAL A 159 13.62 7.73 13.17
CA VAL A 159 14.88 8.47 12.94
C VAL A 159 14.73 9.47 11.80
N PHE A 160 14.11 9.06 10.69
CA PHE A 160 13.78 9.94 9.57
C PHE A 160 12.86 11.08 10.00
N ALA A 161 11.75 10.77 10.67
CA ALA A 161 10.76 11.73 11.13
C ALA A 161 11.36 12.77 12.07
N VAL A 162 12.14 12.34 13.07
CA VAL A 162 12.82 13.23 14.02
C VAL A 162 13.75 14.18 13.28
N ASN A 163 14.55 13.70 12.33
CA ASN A 163 15.46 14.56 11.58
C ASN A 163 14.70 15.58 10.69
N PHE A 164 13.60 15.15 10.06
CA PHE A 164 12.73 16.01 9.26
C PHE A 164 12.09 17.11 10.12
N PHE A 165 11.40 16.75 11.20
CA PHE A 165 10.71 17.72 12.07
C PHE A 165 11.69 18.63 12.82
N TRP A 166 12.90 18.13 13.16
CA TRP A 166 13.94 18.98 13.73
C TRP A 166 14.46 20.00 12.72
N THR A 167 14.62 19.61 11.46
CA THR A 167 14.97 20.54 10.36
C THR A 167 13.86 21.59 10.19
N LEU A 168 12.60 21.17 10.27
CA LEU A 168 11.44 22.06 10.18
C LEU A 168 11.33 23.04 11.36
N ALA A 169 11.73 22.62 12.55
CA ALA A 169 11.76 23.48 13.74
C ALA A 169 12.82 24.60 13.63
N LYS A 170 13.92 24.35 12.91
CA LYS A 170 15.02 25.29 12.66
C LYS A 170 14.82 26.17 11.41
N ARG A 171 13.67 26.11 10.76
CA ARG A 171 13.41 26.81 9.50
C ARG A 171 13.59 28.31 9.60
N ALA A 172 14.20 28.89 8.56
CA ALA A 172 14.23 30.33 8.38
C ALA A 172 12.93 30.82 7.72
N GLU A 173 12.43 30.09 6.72
CA GLU A 173 11.14 30.40 6.09
C GLU A 173 9.98 29.99 7.02
N LYS A 174 9.17 30.95 7.46
CA LYS A 174 8.14 30.67 8.47
C LYS A 174 6.93 29.96 7.88
N GLN A 175 6.58 30.28 6.63
CA GLN A 175 5.46 29.70 5.92
C GLN A 175 5.83 28.34 5.32
N LEU A 176 4.95 27.36 5.51
CA LEU A 176 5.15 26.04 4.94
C LEU A 176 4.73 26.02 3.48
N TYR A 177 5.68 25.72 2.59
CA TYR A 177 5.37 25.44 1.20
C TYR A 177 4.55 24.15 1.06
N VAL A 178 3.70 24.07 0.02
CA VAL A 178 2.74 22.96 -0.20
C VAL A 178 3.43 21.58 -0.19
N ALA A 179 4.63 21.45 -0.75
CA ALA A 179 5.36 20.18 -0.71
C ALA A 179 5.63 19.68 0.72
N ILE A 180 5.88 20.59 1.67
CA ILE A 180 6.12 20.25 3.07
C ILE A 180 4.84 19.69 3.71
N TRP A 181 3.66 20.16 3.30
CA TRP A 181 2.38 19.64 3.80
C TRP A 181 2.24 18.15 3.45
N PHE A 182 2.51 17.81 2.20
CA PHE A 182 2.49 16.44 1.72
C PHE A 182 3.55 15.56 2.40
N TYR A 183 4.74 16.09 2.69
CA TYR A 183 5.76 15.36 3.45
C TYR A 183 5.35 15.12 4.91
N ILE A 184 4.77 16.12 5.58
CA ILE A 184 4.22 15.96 6.93
C ILE A 184 3.16 14.85 6.93
N ALA A 185 2.19 14.92 6.01
CA ALA A 185 1.13 13.92 5.89
C ALA A 185 1.70 12.52 5.63
N THR A 186 2.68 12.40 4.75
CA THR A 186 3.38 11.14 4.48
C THR A 186 3.99 10.56 5.75
N ILE A 187 4.81 11.35 6.45
CA ILE A 187 5.59 10.88 7.60
C ILE A 187 4.68 10.39 8.74
N VAL A 188 3.65 11.17 9.08
CA VAL A 188 2.77 10.83 10.21
C VAL A 188 1.81 9.70 9.86
N THR A 189 1.25 9.69 8.66
CA THR A 189 0.27 8.67 8.27
C THR A 189 0.94 7.32 8.11
N VAL A 190 2.06 7.22 7.39
CA VAL A 190 2.78 5.95 7.21
C VAL A 190 3.17 5.33 8.55
N ALA A 191 3.55 6.14 9.54
CA ALA A 191 3.85 5.65 10.89
C ALA A 191 2.61 5.00 11.56
N VAL A 192 1.45 5.67 11.48
CA VAL A 192 0.18 5.13 12.01
C VAL A 192 -0.22 3.84 11.29
N LEU A 193 -0.16 3.85 9.96
CA LEU A 193 -0.50 2.70 9.12
C LEU A 193 0.36 1.48 9.48
N HIS A 194 1.68 1.68 9.50
CA HIS A 194 2.65 0.62 9.79
C HIS A 194 2.42 0.02 11.18
N VAL A 195 2.33 0.86 12.21
CA VAL A 195 2.16 0.39 13.60
C VAL A 195 0.87 -0.42 13.76
N VAL A 196 -0.24 0.04 13.19
CA VAL A 196 -1.54 -0.64 13.36
C VAL A 196 -1.57 -1.96 12.59
N ASN A 197 -1.13 -2.01 11.32
CA ASN A 197 -1.23 -3.24 10.53
C ASN A 197 -0.18 -4.30 10.91
N ALA A 198 0.98 -3.89 11.45
CA ALA A 198 2.05 -4.80 11.86
C ALA A 198 1.84 -5.41 13.26
N LEU A 199 0.72 -5.11 13.94
CA LEU A 199 0.41 -5.73 15.23
C LEU A 199 0.26 -7.25 15.04
N SER A 200 1.20 -7.98 15.65
CA SER A 200 1.28 -9.43 15.54
C SER A 200 1.82 -10.05 16.84
N ILE A 201 1.53 -11.33 17.06
CA ILE A 201 2.07 -12.12 18.16
C ILE A 201 3.21 -12.99 17.63
N PRO A 202 4.46 -12.74 18.05
CA PRO A 202 5.59 -13.57 17.67
C PRO A 202 5.46 -14.99 18.22
N VAL A 203 5.68 -15.98 17.36
CA VAL A 203 5.81 -17.39 17.76
C VAL A 203 7.28 -17.81 17.75
N SER A 204 8.07 -17.24 16.83
CA SER A 204 9.52 -17.42 16.76
C SER A 204 10.19 -16.13 16.27
N LEU A 205 11.51 -16.14 16.16
CA LEU A 205 12.25 -15.00 15.62
C LEU A 205 11.80 -14.61 14.20
N LEU A 206 11.35 -15.57 13.40
CA LEU A 206 11.01 -15.37 11.98
C LEU A 206 9.57 -15.76 11.65
N LYS A 207 8.69 -15.77 12.66
CA LYS A 207 7.27 -16.09 12.47
C LYS A 207 6.40 -15.37 13.49
N SER A 208 5.32 -14.78 13.00
CA SER A 208 4.25 -14.19 13.82
C SER A 208 2.86 -14.48 13.25
N TYR A 209 1.83 -14.23 14.04
CA TYR A 209 0.43 -14.23 13.60
C TYR A 209 -0.20 -12.85 13.81
N SER A 210 -0.96 -12.37 12.82
CA SER A 210 -1.67 -11.08 12.89
C SER A 210 -2.58 -11.01 14.10
N VAL A 211 -2.63 -9.86 14.77
CA VAL A 211 -3.58 -9.61 15.87
C VAL A 211 -5.03 -9.65 15.37
N PHE A 212 -5.27 -9.29 14.12
CA PHE A 212 -6.60 -9.33 13.52
C PHE A 212 -6.82 -10.66 12.78
N GLY A 213 -8.08 -11.12 12.71
CA GLY A 213 -8.47 -12.33 12.00
C GLY A 213 -9.59 -12.11 10.97
N GLY A 214 -9.63 -12.94 9.93
CA GLY A 214 -10.72 -12.98 8.94
C GLY A 214 -11.05 -11.63 8.30
N ALA A 215 -12.33 -11.28 8.23
CA ALA A 215 -12.77 -10.04 7.57
C ALA A 215 -12.25 -8.75 8.23
N GLN A 216 -12.00 -8.77 9.54
CA GLN A 216 -11.39 -7.65 10.24
C GLN A 216 -9.95 -7.45 9.77
N ASP A 217 -9.19 -8.54 9.67
CA ASP A 217 -7.82 -8.48 9.16
C ASP A 217 -7.78 -8.03 7.70
N ALA A 218 -8.76 -8.46 6.89
CA ALA A 218 -8.92 -7.99 5.52
C ALA A 218 -9.16 -6.47 5.45
N LEU A 219 -10.05 -5.96 6.31
CA LEU A 219 -10.35 -4.52 6.39
C LEU A 219 -9.12 -3.72 6.83
N VAL A 220 -8.45 -4.12 7.92
CA VAL A 220 -7.23 -3.46 8.40
C VAL A 220 -6.11 -3.53 7.35
N GLN A 221 -5.97 -4.67 6.70
CA GLN A 221 -4.98 -4.86 5.65
C GLN A 221 -5.20 -3.93 4.46
N TRP A 222 -6.44 -3.70 4.03
CA TRP A 222 -6.70 -2.83 2.88
C TRP A 222 -6.86 -1.36 3.24
N TRP A 223 -7.25 -1.05 4.47
CA TRP A 223 -7.00 0.25 5.07
C TRP A 223 -5.51 0.58 5.01
N TYR A 224 -4.63 -0.34 5.42
CA TYR A 224 -3.18 -0.19 5.29
C TYR A 224 -2.74 -0.13 3.83
N GLY A 225 -3.06 -1.12 3.01
CA GLY A 225 -2.50 -1.30 1.67
C GLY A 225 -2.90 -0.18 0.72
N HIS A 226 -4.16 0.26 0.77
CA HIS A 226 -4.60 1.41 -0.03
C HIS A 226 -3.89 2.69 0.42
N ASN A 227 -3.78 2.90 1.74
CA ASN A 227 -3.15 4.08 2.29
C ASN A 227 -1.61 4.04 2.22
N ALA A 228 -1.00 2.88 2.04
CA ALA A 228 0.41 2.75 1.67
C ALA A 228 0.61 3.34 0.26
N VAL A 229 -0.22 2.98 -0.71
CA VAL A 229 -0.19 3.62 -2.04
C VAL A 229 -0.48 5.12 -1.92
N ALA A 230 -1.46 5.52 -1.11
CA ALA A 230 -1.78 6.93 -0.87
C ALA A 230 -0.60 7.73 -0.33
N PHE A 231 -0.08 7.32 0.82
CA PHE A 231 0.80 8.13 1.63
C PHE A 231 2.29 7.83 1.36
N PHE A 232 2.60 6.78 0.59
CA PHE A 232 3.96 6.45 0.17
C PHE A 232 4.16 6.65 -1.35
N LEU A 233 3.15 6.37 -2.19
CA LEU A 233 3.27 6.46 -3.65
C LEU A 233 2.57 7.70 -4.26
N THR A 234 1.63 8.33 -3.55
CA THR A 234 0.93 9.52 -4.05
C THR A 234 1.37 10.80 -3.33
N THR A 235 1.15 10.93 -2.03
CA THR A 235 1.40 12.19 -1.30
C THR A 235 2.85 12.68 -1.39
N PRO A 236 3.90 11.88 -1.11
CA PRO A 236 5.26 12.42 -1.18
C PRO A 236 5.65 12.73 -2.62
N ILE A 237 5.12 12.00 -3.60
CA ILE A 237 5.40 12.23 -5.03
C ILE A 237 4.68 13.49 -5.52
N LEU A 238 3.50 13.81 -4.99
CA LEU A 238 2.87 15.12 -5.17
C LEU A 238 3.73 16.23 -4.55
N GLY A 239 4.30 16.02 -3.37
CA GLY A 239 5.26 16.95 -2.78
C GLY A 239 6.50 17.17 -3.65
N ILE A 240 7.05 16.09 -4.21
CA ILE A 240 8.13 16.12 -5.21
C ILE A 240 7.68 16.88 -6.47
N MET A 241 6.50 16.62 -7.00
CA MET A 241 5.93 17.36 -8.13
C MET A 241 5.87 18.86 -7.83
N TYR A 242 5.34 19.25 -6.67
CA TYR A 242 5.23 20.65 -6.25
C TYR A 242 6.59 21.36 -6.15
N TYR A 243 7.67 20.64 -5.89
CA TYR A 243 9.00 21.24 -5.88
C TYR A 243 9.66 21.20 -7.27
N PHE A 244 9.82 20.01 -7.84
CA PHE A 244 10.68 19.79 -8.99
C PHE A 244 10.05 20.23 -10.31
N LEU A 245 8.74 20.04 -10.52
CA LEU A 245 8.08 20.43 -11.78
C LEU A 245 8.10 21.95 -11.98
N PRO A 246 7.68 22.80 -11.01
CA PRO A 246 7.76 24.25 -11.16
C PRO A 246 9.21 24.74 -11.32
N LYS A 247 10.15 24.12 -10.62
CA LYS A 247 11.58 24.45 -10.71
C LYS A 247 12.21 24.08 -12.05
N ALA A 248 11.81 22.95 -12.65
CA ALA A 248 12.24 22.58 -13.99
C ALA A 248 11.57 23.44 -15.07
N ALA A 249 10.30 23.80 -14.88
CA ALA A 249 9.56 24.61 -15.83
C ALA A 249 9.92 26.10 -15.77
N GLU A 250 10.48 26.56 -14.65
CA GLU A 250 10.70 27.98 -14.30
C GLU A 250 9.38 28.75 -14.31
N ARG A 251 8.34 28.16 -13.72
CA ARG A 251 7.00 28.73 -13.65
C ARG A 251 6.50 28.73 -12.20
N PRO A 252 5.71 29.73 -11.80
CA PRO A 252 5.01 29.67 -10.52
C PRO A 252 3.96 28.57 -10.54
N VAL A 253 3.70 27.96 -9.38
CA VAL A 253 2.60 27.00 -9.23
C VAL A 253 1.28 27.67 -9.63
N TYR A 254 0.48 26.95 -10.41
CA TYR A 254 -0.76 27.48 -10.97
C TYR A 254 -1.74 28.04 -9.93
N SER A 255 -2.22 27.22 -8.98
CA SER A 255 -3.24 27.64 -8.02
C SER A 255 -2.95 27.19 -6.61
N TYR A 256 -2.58 28.16 -5.77
CA TYR A 256 -2.44 27.97 -4.33
C TYR A 256 -3.76 27.59 -3.66
N ARG A 257 -4.91 28.14 -4.07
CA ARG A 257 -6.21 27.73 -3.52
C ARG A 257 -6.55 26.28 -3.83
N LEU A 258 -6.28 25.85 -5.06
CA LEU A 258 -6.44 24.45 -5.44
C LEU A 258 -5.48 23.57 -4.63
N SER A 259 -4.27 24.07 -4.33
CA SER A 259 -3.28 23.42 -3.45
C SER A 259 -3.81 23.16 -2.03
N ILE A 260 -4.58 24.09 -1.46
CA ILE A 260 -5.24 23.90 -0.16
C ILE A 260 -6.34 22.84 -0.25
N ILE A 261 -7.28 23.02 -1.19
CA ILE A 261 -8.47 22.17 -1.31
C ILE A 261 -8.07 20.73 -1.57
N HIS A 262 -7.21 20.52 -2.57
CA HIS A 262 -6.83 19.18 -2.94
C HIS A 262 -5.98 18.50 -1.86
N PHE A 263 -5.14 19.23 -1.12
CA PHE A 263 -4.36 18.63 -0.02
C PHE A 263 -5.28 18.08 1.08
N TRP A 264 -6.15 18.92 1.66
CA TRP A 264 -6.98 18.51 2.80
C TRP A 264 -8.03 17.48 2.40
N ALA A 265 -8.67 17.68 1.24
CA ALA A 265 -9.63 16.72 0.74
C ALA A 265 -8.95 15.38 0.41
N LEU A 266 -7.76 15.38 -0.20
CA LEU A 266 -7.04 14.15 -0.50
C LEU A 266 -6.65 13.42 0.78
N VAL A 267 -5.96 14.08 1.72
CA VAL A 267 -5.50 13.45 2.98
C VAL A 267 -6.67 12.87 3.78
N PHE A 268 -7.80 13.58 3.84
CA PHE A 268 -8.96 13.11 4.59
C PHE A 268 -9.69 11.97 3.88
N VAL A 269 -9.97 12.10 2.57
CA VAL A 269 -10.79 11.14 1.81
C VAL A 269 -10.06 9.83 1.56
N TYR A 270 -8.74 9.85 1.33
CA TYR A 270 -7.98 8.64 0.98
C TYR A 270 -8.08 7.55 2.04
N ILE A 271 -8.11 7.93 3.32
CA ILE A 271 -8.14 6.99 4.44
C ILE A 271 -9.31 6.01 4.34
N TRP A 272 -10.45 6.47 3.83
CA TRP A 272 -11.71 5.72 3.76
C TRP A 272 -11.82 4.77 2.57
N ALA A 273 -10.88 4.83 1.62
CA ALA A 273 -11.00 4.09 0.37
C ALA A 273 -10.52 2.63 0.49
N GLY A 274 -10.01 2.19 1.65
CA GLY A 274 -9.62 0.80 1.91
C GLY A 274 -10.61 -0.28 1.41
N PRO A 275 -11.93 -0.19 1.71
CA PRO A 275 -12.89 -1.24 1.39
C PRO A 275 -13.15 -1.44 -0.11
N HIS A 276 -12.67 -0.53 -0.99
CA HIS A 276 -12.80 -0.74 -2.44
C HIS A 276 -11.99 -1.95 -2.96
N HIS A 277 -11.04 -2.45 -2.16
CA HIS A 277 -10.31 -3.69 -2.41
C HIS A 277 -11.11 -4.93 -2.01
N LEU A 278 -12.24 -4.75 -1.33
CA LEU A 278 -13.05 -5.80 -0.72
C LEU A 278 -14.50 -5.81 -1.26
N LEU A 279 -14.70 -5.20 -2.43
CA LEU A 279 -16.00 -5.15 -3.09
C LEU A 279 -16.45 -6.53 -3.56
N ASN A 280 -17.71 -6.83 -3.34
CA ASN A 280 -18.33 -8.12 -3.64
C ASN A 280 -17.66 -9.29 -2.89
N THR A 281 -17.09 -9.02 -1.71
CA THR A 281 -16.52 -10.05 -0.82
C THR A 281 -17.47 -10.36 0.35
N ALA A 282 -17.02 -11.15 1.32
CA ALA A 282 -17.73 -11.41 2.57
C ALA A 282 -17.75 -10.20 3.50
N LEU A 283 -16.97 -9.14 3.23
CA LEU A 283 -16.98 -7.91 4.03
C LEU A 283 -18.41 -7.33 4.12
N PRO A 284 -18.86 -6.81 5.27
CA PRO A 284 -20.18 -6.20 5.37
C PRO A 284 -20.47 -5.12 4.32
N ASP A 285 -21.70 -5.10 3.81
CA ASP A 285 -22.09 -4.25 2.68
C ASP A 285 -21.97 -2.74 2.96
N TRP A 286 -22.17 -2.33 4.21
CA TRP A 286 -22.02 -0.93 4.61
C TRP A 286 -20.58 -0.45 4.40
N ALA A 287 -19.58 -1.27 4.76
CA ALA A 287 -18.17 -0.94 4.64
C ALA A 287 -17.75 -0.88 3.16
N GLN A 288 -18.20 -1.85 2.36
CA GLN A 288 -17.98 -1.84 0.91
C GLN A 288 -18.55 -0.59 0.25
N THR A 289 -19.78 -0.19 0.63
CA THR A 289 -20.46 0.98 0.07
C THR A 289 -19.76 2.27 0.46
N LEU A 290 -19.31 2.37 1.72
CA LEU A 290 -18.52 3.49 2.21
C LEU A 290 -17.23 3.66 1.41
N GLY A 291 -16.47 2.57 1.23
CA GLY A 291 -15.24 2.58 0.44
C GLY A 291 -15.47 2.98 -1.01
N MET A 292 -16.54 2.51 -1.65
CA MET A 292 -16.93 2.93 -3.00
C MET A 292 -17.25 4.44 -3.07
N LEU A 293 -18.07 4.97 -2.15
CA LEU A 293 -18.46 6.39 -2.17
C LEU A 293 -17.25 7.32 -1.98
N PHE A 294 -16.39 7.03 -1.00
CA PHE A 294 -15.19 7.84 -0.76
C PHE A 294 -14.18 7.70 -1.91
N SER A 295 -14.07 6.53 -2.54
CA SER A 295 -13.22 6.35 -3.73
C SER A 295 -13.72 7.18 -4.92
N LEU A 296 -15.03 7.28 -5.13
CA LEU A 296 -15.60 8.18 -6.14
C LEU A 296 -15.33 9.65 -5.83
N MET A 297 -15.48 10.05 -4.56
CA MET A 297 -15.16 11.41 -4.10
C MET A 297 -13.66 11.72 -4.24
N LEU A 298 -12.78 10.73 -4.08
CA LEU A 298 -11.33 10.86 -4.17
C LEU A 298 -10.85 11.30 -5.56
N TRP A 299 -11.66 11.10 -6.60
CA TRP A 299 -11.34 11.54 -7.96
C TRP A 299 -11.03 13.04 -8.04
N ALA A 300 -11.91 13.88 -7.48
CA ALA A 300 -11.78 15.34 -7.55
C ALA A 300 -10.49 15.89 -6.89
N PRO A 301 -10.16 15.57 -5.63
CA PRO A 301 -8.92 16.05 -5.02
C PRO A 301 -7.67 15.40 -5.65
N SER A 302 -7.77 14.18 -6.17
CA SER A 302 -6.66 13.57 -6.90
C SER A 302 -6.36 14.37 -8.17
N TRP A 303 -7.37 14.68 -8.98
CA TRP A 303 -7.23 15.53 -10.17
C TRP A 303 -6.84 16.97 -9.84
N GLY A 304 -7.17 17.48 -8.65
CA GLY A 304 -6.63 18.75 -8.17
C GLY A 304 -5.09 18.80 -8.21
N GLY A 305 -4.42 17.68 -7.89
CA GLY A 305 -2.97 17.55 -8.02
C GLY A 305 -2.51 17.55 -9.49
N MET A 306 -3.18 16.76 -10.35
CA MET A 306 -2.88 16.69 -11.79
C MET A 306 -3.02 18.06 -12.45
N LEU A 307 -4.14 18.74 -12.21
CA LEU A 307 -4.43 20.05 -12.77
C LEU A 307 -3.42 21.09 -12.30
N ASN A 308 -3.06 21.10 -11.01
CA ASN A 308 -2.00 21.99 -10.53
C ASN A 308 -0.65 21.72 -11.21
N GLY A 309 -0.28 20.45 -11.41
CA GLY A 309 0.94 20.07 -12.13
C GLY A 309 0.93 20.54 -13.59
N LEU A 310 -0.06 20.12 -14.38
CA LEU A 310 -0.11 20.40 -15.81
C LEU A 310 -0.39 21.87 -16.12
N LEU A 311 -1.25 22.55 -15.35
CA LEU A 311 -1.53 23.98 -15.58
C LEU A 311 -0.35 24.87 -15.15
N THR A 312 0.57 24.38 -14.31
CA THR A 312 1.85 25.07 -14.05
C THR A 312 2.72 25.13 -15.32
N LEU A 313 2.55 24.18 -16.26
CA LEU A 313 3.21 24.20 -17.58
C LEU A 313 2.53 25.14 -18.58
N ARG A 314 1.45 25.85 -18.22
CA ARG A 314 0.78 26.81 -19.11
C ARG A 314 1.79 27.88 -19.57
N GLY A 315 1.93 28.01 -20.89
CA GLY A 315 2.94 28.89 -21.51
C GLY A 315 4.36 28.33 -21.51
N ALA A 316 4.59 27.09 -21.06
CA ALA A 316 5.88 26.39 -21.11
C ALA A 316 5.81 25.05 -21.90
N TRP A 317 4.69 24.76 -22.56
CA TRP A 317 4.50 23.53 -23.37
C TRP A 317 5.50 23.38 -24.53
N SER A 318 6.04 24.48 -25.06
CA SER A 318 7.14 24.42 -26.03
C SER A 318 8.39 23.79 -25.41
N LYS A 319 8.74 24.14 -24.15
CA LYS A 319 9.87 23.55 -23.43
C LYS A 319 9.69 22.04 -23.22
N VAL A 320 8.46 21.56 -23.00
CA VAL A 320 8.16 20.12 -22.85
C VAL A 320 8.57 19.33 -24.10
N ARG A 321 8.52 19.92 -25.30
CA ARG A 321 8.93 19.23 -26.54
C ARG A 321 10.44 19.02 -26.64
N GLU A 322 11.23 19.86 -25.98
CA GLU A 322 12.69 19.92 -26.12
C GLU A 322 13.44 19.39 -24.88
N ASP A 323 12.87 19.57 -23.69
CA ASP A 323 13.52 19.17 -22.44
C ASP A 323 13.00 17.78 -21.99
N PRO A 324 13.84 16.73 -22.03
CA PRO A 324 13.44 15.40 -21.57
C PRO A 324 13.00 15.39 -20.10
N VAL A 325 13.53 16.26 -19.24
CA VAL A 325 13.09 16.37 -17.84
C VAL A 325 11.61 16.74 -17.76
N LEU A 326 11.19 17.74 -18.54
CA LEU A 326 9.80 18.17 -18.59
C LEU A 326 8.89 17.15 -19.29
N LYS A 327 9.40 16.38 -20.27
CA LYS A 327 8.67 15.24 -20.85
C LYS A 327 8.30 14.23 -19.77
N PHE A 328 9.27 13.82 -18.96
CA PHE A 328 9.04 12.89 -17.85
C PHE A 328 8.06 13.44 -16.82
N PHE A 329 8.19 14.70 -16.39
CA PHE A 329 7.23 15.29 -15.46
C PHE A 329 5.82 15.39 -16.04
N ALA A 330 5.68 15.85 -17.29
CA ALA A 330 4.37 15.95 -17.93
C ALA A 330 3.71 14.57 -18.07
N ALA A 331 4.43 13.57 -18.58
CA ALA A 331 3.93 12.21 -18.70
C ALA A 331 3.60 11.59 -17.34
N GLY A 332 4.47 11.80 -16.33
CA GLY A 332 4.23 11.37 -14.95
C GLY A 332 2.90 11.87 -14.43
N VAL A 333 2.68 13.20 -14.48
CA VAL A 333 1.43 13.82 -14.02
C VAL A 333 0.22 13.34 -14.84
N THR A 334 0.38 13.07 -16.14
CA THR A 334 -0.69 12.50 -16.97
C THR A 334 -1.05 11.08 -16.54
N PHE A 335 -0.07 10.19 -16.31
CA PHE A 335 -0.32 8.84 -15.80
C PHE A 335 -0.92 8.86 -14.38
N TYR A 336 -0.54 9.82 -13.55
CA TYR A 336 -1.20 10.07 -12.27
C TYR A 336 -2.68 10.40 -12.46
N GLY A 337 -3.00 11.34 -13.37
CA GLY A 337 -4.39 11.66 -13.70
C GLY A 337 -5.20 10.47 -14.22
N MET A 338 -4.57 9.64 -15.05
CA MET A 338 -5.16 8.43 -15.61
C MET A 338 -5.42 7.37 -14.52
N ALA A 339 -4.42 7.03 -13.72
CA ALA A 339 -4.55 6.06 -12.64
C ALA A 339 -5.55 6.54 -11.56
N THR A 340 -5.55 7.83 -11.24
CA THR A 340 -6.49 8.41 -10.27
C THR A 340 -7.89 8.68 -10.82
N PHE A 341 -8.12 8.42 -12.11
CA PHE A 341 -9.45 8.27 -12.70
C PHE A 341 -9.87 6.79 -12.74
N GLU A 342 -8.95 5.92 -13.16
CA GLU A 342 -9.17 4.47 -13.24
C GLU A 342 -9.47 3.85 -11.86
N GLY A 343 -8.78 4.28 -10.79
CA GLY A 343 -9.03 3.79 -9.43
C GLY A 343 -10.49 4.00 -8.98
N PRO A 344 -11.02 5.24 -8.99
CA PRO A 344 -12.43 5.50 -8.73
C PRO A 344 -13.37 4.70 -9.64
N LEU A 345 -13.08 4.55 -10.94
CA LEU A 345 -13.88 3.71 -11.84
C LEU A 345 -13.91 2.24 -11.36
N LEU A 346 -12.76 1.68 -10.99
CA LEU A 346 -12.62 0.30 -10.50
C LEU A 346 -13.26 0.08 -9.11
N SER A 347 -13.45 1.15 -8.34
CA SER A 347 -14.14 1.14 -7.04
C SER A 347 -15.67 1.04 -7.14
N ILE A 348 -16.25 1.15 -8.34
CA ILE A 348 -17.68 0.98 -8.54
C ILE A 348 -17.99 -0.52 -8.50
N LYS A 349 -18.88 -0.98 -7.60
CA LYS A 349 -19.20 -2.42 -7.41
C LYS A 349 -19.48 -3.16 -8.72
N SER A 350 -20.20 -2.55 -9.67
CA SER A 350 -20.50 -3.13 -10.97
C SER A 350 -19.26 -3.30 -11.87
N VAL A 351 -18.35 -2.33 -11.89
CA VAL A 351 -17.07 -2.41 -12.62
C VAL A 351 -16.14 -3.41 -11.93
N SER A 352 -16.04 -3.33 -10.60
CA SER A 352 -15.29 -4.26 -9.76
C SER A 352 -15.75 -5.71 -9.95
N SER A 353 -17.05 -5.95 -10.19
CA SER A 353 -17.56 -7.31 -10.49
C SER A 353 -16.85 -7.97 -11.67
N LEU A 354 -16.39 -7.18 -12.63
CA LEU A 354 -15.61 -7.61 -13.79
C LEU A 354 -14.10 -7.57 -13.51
N ALA A 355 -13.61 -6.47 -12.95
CA ALA A 355 -12.17 -6.20 -12.87
C ALA A 355 -11.47 -6.88 -11.68
N HIS A 356 -12.17 -7.09 -10.57
CA HIS A 356 -11.59 -7.67 -9.35
C HIS A 356 -11.06 -9.08 -9.63
N TYR A 357 -9.92 -9.40 -9.04
CA TYR A 357 -9.11 -10.61 -9.27
C TYR A 357 -8.43 -10.72 -10.65
N THR A 358 -8.71 -9.81 -11.59
CA THR A 358 -8.15 -9.90 -12.95
C THR A 358 -6.82 -9.13 -13.09
N ASP A 359 -6.17 -9.30 -14.23
CA ASP A 359 -4.99 -8.53 -14.63
C ASP A 359 -5.27 -7.04 -14.82
N TRP A 360 -6.53 -6.59 -14.88
CA TRP A 360 -6.84 -5.16 -14.93
C TRP A 360 -6.28 -4.45 -13.68
N ILE A 361 -6.40 -5.06 -12.50
CA ILE A 361 -5.82 -4.52 -11.26
C ILE A 361 -4.30 -4.38 -11.38
N VAL A 362 -3.62 -5.33 -12.04
CA VAL A 362 -2.17 -5.25 -12.29
C VAL A 362 -1.84 -4.10 -13.25
N GLY A 363 -2.65 -3.89 -14.29
CA GLY A 363 -2.51 -2.78 -15.23
C GLY A 363 -2.64 -1.43 -14.53
N HIS A 364 -3.66 -1.28 -13.68
CA HIS A 364 -3.88 -0.09 -12.86
C HIS A 364 -2.67 0.20 -11.96
N VAL A 365 -2.18 -0.80 -11.22
CA VAL A 365 -1.03 -0.66 -10.34
C VAL A 365 0.22 -0.23 -11.12
N HIS A 366 0.51 -0.82 -12.28
CA HIS A 366 1.69 -0.46 -13.06
C HIS A 366 1.56 0.90 -13.76
N GLY A 367 0.34 1.31 -14.14
CA GLY A 367 0.08 2.66 -14.63
C GLY A 367 0.45 3.72 -13.60
N GLY A 368 0.13 3.50 -12.32
CA GLY A 368 0.62 4.32 -11.22
C GLY A 368 2.12 4.16 -10.98
N ALA A 369 2.60 2.94 -10.72
CA ALA A 369 3.97 2.71 -10.28
C ALA A 369 5.04 3.08 -11.33
N LEU A 370 4.85 2.72 -12.60
CA LEU A 370 5.81 3.01 -13.66
C LEU A 370 5.48 4.32 -14.38
N GLY A 371 4.20 4.56 -14.66
CA GLY A 371 3.75 5.74 -15.38
C GLY A 371 3.84 7.01 -14.53
N TRP A 372 3.37 6.98 -13.28
CA TRP A 372 3.49 8.12 -12.34
C TRP A 372 4.83 8.09 -11.59
N ASN A 373 5.05 7.14 -10.68
CA ASN A 373 6.23 7.19 -9.81
C ASN A 373 7.54 7.05 -10.59
N GLY A 374 7.62 6.10 -11.53
CA GLY A 374 8.81 5.87 -12.34
C GLY A 374 9.21 7.07 -13.21
N PHE A 375 8.27 7.70 -13.91
CA PHE A 375 8.57 8.91 -14.69
C PHE A 375 8.85 10.13 -13.81
N MET A 376 8.18 10.27 -12.66
CA MET A 376 8.55 11.30 -11.69
C MET A 376 9.97 11.09 -11.17
N ALA A 377 10.40 9.85 -10.92
CA ALA A 377 11.77 9.50 -10.53
C ALA A 377 12.76 9.93 -11.62
N ALA A 378 12.51 9.55 -12.86
CA ALA A 378 13.38 9.89 -13.99
C ALA A 378 13.51 11.40 -14.19
N GLY A 379 12.39 12.13 -14.19
CA GLY A 379 12.40 13.60 -14.29
C GLY A 379 13.16 14.25 -13.14
N MET A 380 12.91 13.80 -11.90
CA MET A 380 13.59 14.29 -10.71
C MET A 380 15.10 14.02 -10.77
N PHE A 381 15.53 12.81 -11.10
CA PHE A 381 16.95 12.44 -11.14
C PHE A 381 17.71 13.14 -12.26
N TYR A 382 17.14 13.21 -13.47
CA TYR A 382 17.76 13.94 -14.57
C TYR A 382 17.89 15.45 -14.30
N TRP A 383 16.98 16.01 -13.51
CA TRP A 383 17.08 17.40 -13.06
C TRP A 383 18.09 17.59 -11.92
N MET A 384 18.06 16.68 -10.94
CA MET A 384 18.76 16.84 -9.66
C MET A 384 20.24 16.43 -9.72
N VAL A 385 20.59 15.34 -10.40
CA VAL A 385 21.98 14.83 -10.43
C VAL A 385 22.97 15.84 -11.01
N PRO A 386 22.73 16.53 -12.14
CA PRO A 386 23.65 17.56 -12.62
C PRO A 386 23.93 18.66 -11.58
N ARG A 387 22.91 19.02 -10.78
CA ARG A 387 23.02 20.04 -9.71
C ARG A 387 23.77 19.54 -8.48
N LEU A 388 23.61 18.26 -8.13
CA LEU A 388 24.34 17.62 -7.03
C LEU A 388 25.84 17.44 -7.32
N PHE A 389 26.25 17.54 -8.58
CA PHE A 389 27.62 17.34 -9.05
C PHE A 389 28.21 18.55 -9.79
N GLY A 390 27.55 19.71 -9.74
CA GLY A 390 28.03 20.95 -10.35
C GLY A 390 28.36 20.86 -11.84
N THR A 391 27.62 20.04 -12.60
CA THR A 391 27.92 19.73 -14.01
C THR A 391 26.64 19.75 -14.87
N LYS A 392 26.79 19.44 -16.16
CA LYS A 392 25.68 19.24 -17.11
C LYS A 392 25.39 17.75 -17.25
N LEU A 393 24.15 17.41 -17.60
CA LEU A 393 23.77 16.02 -17.89
C LEU A 393 24.64 15.46 -19.03
N HIS A 394 25.19 14.27 -18.84
CA HIS A 394 26.11 13.64 -19.78
C HIS A 394 25.52 13.49 -21.20
N SER A 395 24.30 12.96 -21.32
CA SER A 395 23.62 12.85 -22.60
C SER A 395 22.13 13.19 -22.49
N ARG A 396 21.72 14.33 -23.04
CA ARG A 396 20.29 14.68 -23.21
C ARG A 396 19.57 13.73 -24.15
N ARG A 397 20.25 13.28 -25.22
CA ARG A 397 19.70 12.33 -26.19
C ARG A 397 19.39 10.97 -25.55
N ALA A 398 20.24 10.48 -24.64
CA ALA A 398 19.96 9.25 -23.91
C ALA A 398 18.76 9.42 -22.96
N ALA A 399 18.62 10.57 -22.30
CA ALA A 399 17.42 10.86 -21.50
C ALA A 399 16.14 10.88 -22.34
N GLU A 400 16.23 11.39 -23.57
CA GLU A 400 15.12 11.38 -24.52
C GLU A 400 14.78 9.97 -25.04
N ILE A 401 15.78 9.15 -25.38
CA ILE A 401 15.57 7.75 -25.75
C ILE A 401 14.95 6.97 -24.58
N HIS A 402 15.45 7.19 -23.36
CA HIS A 402 14.84 6.62 -22.15
C HIS A 402 13.36 6.98 -22.06
N PHE A 403 12.98 8.25 -22.27
CA PHE A 403 11.58 8.67 -22.23
C PHE A 403 10.71 7.91 -23.22
N TYR A 404 11.15 7.77 -24.47
CA TYR A 404 10.37 7.08 -25.51
C TYR A 404 10.28 5.57 -25.26
N ILE A 405 11.40 4.91 -24.94
CA ILE A 405 11.40 3.47 -24.64
C ILE A 405 10.55 3.18 -23.41
N GLY A 406 10.68 3.99 -22.35
CA GLY A 406 9.87 3.87 -21.15
C GLY A 406 8.37 4.05 -21.44
N THR A 407 8.02 5.05 -22.26
CA THR A 407 6.62 5.35 -22.64
C THR A 407 6.01 4.22 -23.47
N VAL A 408 6.73 3.73 -24.49
CA VAL A 408 6.28 2.58 -25.28
C VAL A 408 6.17 1.33 -24.39
N GLY A 409 7.15 1.10 -23.52
CA GLY A 409 7.16 -0.03 -22.59
C GLY A 409 5.93 -0.04 -21.67
N ILE A 410 5.62 1.08 -21.01
CA ILE A 410 4.47 1.16 -20.11
C ILE A 410 3.13 1.10 -20.84
N LEU A 411 3.01 1.69 -22.04
CA LEU A 411 1.79 1.58 -22.83
C LEU A 411 1.53 0.13 -23.27
N LEU A 412 2.55 -0.58 -23.74
CA LEU A 412 2.43 -2.01 -24.07
C LEU A 412 2.01 -2.83 -22.85
N TYR A 413 2.58 -2.52 -21.68
CA TYR A 413 2.22 -3.20 -20.43
C TYR A 413 0.74 -2.98 -20.08
N ILE A 414 0.27 -1.74 -20.03
CA ILE A 414 -1.10 -1.41 -19.63
C ILE A 414 -2.11 -2.00 -20.63
N ILE A 415 -1.85 -1.87 -21.93
CA ILE A 415 -2.71 -2.45 -22.98
C ILE A 415 -2.81 -3.97 -22.80
N ALA A 416 -1.69 -4.66 -22.58
CA ALA A 416 -1.70 -6.10 -22.33
C ALA A 416 -2.55 -6.47 -21.11
N MET A 417 -2.45 -5.70 -20.02
CA MET A 417 -3.19 -5.95 -18.78
C MET A 417 -4.66 -5.62 -18.87
N TRP A 418 -5.06 -4.57 -19.59
CA TRP A 418 -6.47 -4.29 -19.86
C TRP A 418 -7.11 -5.37 -20.72
N VAL A 419 -6.44 -5.75 -21.82
CA VAL A 419 -6.93 -6.82 -22.70
C VAL A 419 -7.03 -8.13 -21.93
N SER A 420 -6.01 -8.48 -21.13
CA SER A 420 -6.04 -9.66 -20.27
C SER A 420 -7.17 -9.60 -19.25
N GLY A 421 -7.30 -8.49 -18.51
CA GLY A 421 -8.26 -8.35 -17.43
C GLY A 421 -9.71 -8.38 -17.90
N ILE A 422 -10.02 -7.68 -19.00
CA ILE A 422 -11.34 -7.74 -19.64
C ILE A 422 -11.63 -9.15 -20.15
N THR A 423 -10.65 -9.80 -20.79
CA THR A 423 -10.80 -11.18 -21.27
C THR A 423 -11.11 -12.14 -20.12
N GLN A 424 -10.36 -12.05 -19.01
CA GLN A 424 -10.61 -12.85 -17.82
C GLN A 424 -12.02 -12.63 -17.27
N GLY A 425 -12.39 -11.37 -17.01
CA GLY A 425 -13.70 -11.04 -16.46
C GLY A 425 -14.86 -11.48 -17.34
N MET A 426 -14.73 -11.32 -18.67
CA MET A 426 -15.75 -11.76 -19.64
C MET A 426 -15.83 -13.29 -19.73
N MET A 427 -14.71 -13.99 -19.83
CA MET A 427 -14.69 -15.45 -19.90
C MET A 427 -15.23 -16.10 -18.63
N TRP A 428 -14.89 -15.55 -17.45
CA TRP A 428 -15.34 -16.13 -16.18
C TRP A 428 -16.85 -16.08 -16.03
N ARG A 429 -17.50 -15.05 -16.56
CA ARG A 429 -18.95 -14.82 -16.46
C ARG A 429 -19.76 -15.26 -17.69
N ALA A 430 -19.07 -15.75 -18.72
CA ALA A 430 -19.69 -16.19 -19.96
C ALA A 430 -20.57 -17.42 -19.70
N VAL A 431 -21.85 -17.32 -20.06
CA VAL A 431 -22.83 -18.41 -19.99
C VAL A 431 -23.48 -18.67 -21.35
N ASP A 432 -23.78 -19.94 -21.64
CA ASP A 432 -24.53 -20.35 -22.83
C ASP A 432 -26.03 -20.00 -22.73
N ALA A 433 -26.81 -20.34 -23.76
CA ALA A 433 -28.25 -20.09 -23.80
C ALA A 433 -29.03 -20.86 -22.71
N GLN A 434 -28.45 -21.93 -22.18
CA GLN A 434 -28.99 -22.76 -21.11
C GLN A 434 -28.57 -22.25 -19.72
N GLY A 435 -27.66 -21.27 -19.66
CA GLY A 435 -27.14 -20.69 -18.43
C GLY A 435 -25.97 -21.46 -17.80
N ASN A 436 -25.35 -22.40 -18.52
CA ASN A 436 -24.12 -23.08 -18.09
C ASN A 436 -22.90 -22.22 -18.41
N LEU A 437 -21.80 -22.39 -17.67
CA LEU A 437 -20.55 -21.70 -17.95
C LEU A 437 -19.98 -22.14 -19.30
N MET A 438 -19.67 -21.17 -20.18
CA MET A 438 -19.00 -21.46 -21.45
C MET A 438 -17.56 -21.95 -21.26
N TYR A 439 -16.88 -21.42 -20.23
CA TYR A 439 -15.48 -21.75 -19.90
C TYR A 439 -15.39 -22.25 -18.45
N PRO A 440 -15.86 -23.47 -18.15
CA PRO A 440 -15.91 -23.99 -16.79
C PRO A 440 -14.52 -24.19 -16.19
N SER A 441 -13.51 -24.53 -16.99
CA SER A 441 -12.13 -24.66 -16.51
C SER A 441 -11.45 -23.31 -16.43
N PHE A 442 -10.73 -23.07 -15.33
CA PHE A 442 -9.90 -21.86 -15.19
C PHE A 442 -8.74 -21.85 -16.20
N VAL A 443 -8.26 -23.03 -16.60
CA VAL A 443 -7.11 -23.16 -17.51
C VAL A 443 -7.43 -22.60 -18.90
N GLU A 444 -8.67 -22.69 -19.37
CA GLU A 444 -9.08 -22.12 -20.66
C GLU A 444 -8.82 -20.61 -20.71
N THR A 445 -9.23 -19.90 -19.66
CA THR A 445 -8.94 -18.47 -19.53
C THR A 445 -7.44 -18.19 -19.43
N LEU A 446 -6.70 -18.99 -18.67
CA LEU A 446 -5.24 -18.85 -18.55
C LEU A 446 -4.54 -18.99 -19.91
N LEU A 447 -4.96 -19.95 -20.74
CA LEU A 447 -4.41 -20.15 -22.07
C LEU A 447 -4.75 -18.98 -23.00
N ALA A 448 -5.98 -18.47 -22.94
CA ALA A 448 -6.42 -17.33 -23.74
C ALA A 448 -5.60 -16.05 -23.47
N ILE A 449 -5.18 -15.83 -22.22
CA ILE A 449 -4.41 -14.63 -21.83
C ILE A 449 -2.89 -14.77 -21.92
N ARG A 450 -2.37 -15.96 -22.24
CA ARG A 450 -0.93 -16.20 -22.33
C ARG A 450 -0.20 -15.24 -23.30
N PRO A 451 -0.76 -14.83 -24.47
CA PRO A 451 -0.13 -13.81 -25.31
C PRO A 451 0.07 -12.47 -24.61
N MET A 452 -0.86 -12.07 -23.74
CA MET A 452 -0.78 -10.83 -22.97
C MET A 452 0.34 -10.90 -21.92
N TYR A 453 0.65 -12.09 -21.38
CA TYR A 453 1.81 -12.26 -20.50
C TYR A 453 3.15 -12.06 -21.22
N TRP A 454 3.28 -12.50 -22.46
CA TRP A 454 4.45 -12.20 -23.29
C TRP A 454 4.55 -10.71 -23.63
N MET A 455 3.44 -10.08 -24.01
CA MET A 455 3.40 -8.64 -24.31
C MET A 455 3.76 -7.80 -23.08
N ARG A 456 3.26 -8.16 -21.90
CA ARG A 456 3.63 -7.55 -20.63
C ARG A 456 5.12 -7.68 -20.34
N LEU A 457 5.68 -8.88 -20.49
CA LEU A 457 7.11 -9.12 -20.29
C LEU A 457 7.95 -8.24 -21.23
N PHE A 458 7.57 -8.16 -22.50
CA PHE A 458 8.24 -7.32 -23.49
C PHE A 458 8.18 -5.84 -23.10
N GLY A 459 6.98 -5.32 -22.79
CA GLY A 459 6.81 -3.92 -22.34
C GLY A 459 7.60 -3.60 -21.07
N GLY A 460 7.57 -4.48 -20.07
CA GLY A 460 8.36 -4.34 -18.84
C GLY A 460 9.87 -4.39 -19.08
N THR A 461 10.34 -5.21 -20.03
CA THR A 461 11.76 -5.30 -20.40
C THR A 461 12.24 -4.03 -21.11
N LEU A 462 11.41 -3.42 -21.96
CA LEU A 462 11.71 -2.10 -22.54
C LEU A 462 11.87 -1.05 -21.44
N TYR A 463 10.95 -1.01 -20.47
CA TYR A 463 11.05 -0.09 -19.34
C TYR A 463 12.35 -0.30 -18.54
N LEU A 464 12.71 -1.55 -18.26
CA LEU A 464 13.98 -1.92 -17.61
C LEU A 464 15.20 -1.45 -18.42
N ALA A 465 15.20 -1.60 -19.75
CA ALA A 465 16.28 -1.09 -20.60
C ALA A 465 16.42 0.44 -20.49
N GLY A 466 15.30 1.15 -20.39
CA GLY A 466 15.25 2.58 -20.08
C GLY A 466 15.91 2.93 -18.74
N MET A 467 15.61 2.15 -17.70
CA MET A 467 16.20 2.33 -16.35
C MET A 467 17.71 2.08 -16.32
N VAL A 468 18.20 1.08 -17.05
CA VAL A 468 19.64 0.82 -17.22
C VAL A 468 20.31 2.00 -17.96
N MET A 469 19.67 2.54 -18.99
CA MET A 469 20.15 3.72 -19.71
C MET A 469 20.21 4.96 -18.80
N MET A 470 19.21 5.16 -17.95
CA MET A 470 19.23 6.21 -16.94
C MET A 470 20.39 6.03 -15.96
N ALA A 471 20.60 4.82 -15.45
CA ALA A 471 21.69 4.53 -14.52
C ALA A 471 23.05 4.88 -15.13
N TRP A 472 23.31 4.45 -16.36
CA TRP A 472 24.52 4.80 -17.10
C TRP A 472 24.67 6.32 -17.27
N ASN A 473 23.62 7.02 -17.71
CA ASN A 473 23.67 8.46 -17.98
C ASN A 473 23.90 9.27 -16.70
N LEU A 474 23.25 8.91 -15.59
CA LEU A 474 23.43 9.54 -14.28
C LEU A 474 24.82 9.27 -13.70
N TYR A 475 25.32 8.03 -13.83
CA TYR A 475 26.68 7.68 -13.41
C TYR A 475 27.74 8.48 -14.17
N MET A 476 27.65 8.55 -15.50
CA MET A 476 28.57 9.33 -16.32
C MET A 476 28.50 10.83 -16.00
N THR A 477 27.29 11.34 -15.71
CA THR A 477 27.09 12.72 -15.24
C THR A 477 27.85 12.95 -13.94
N ALA A 478 27.64 12.12 -12.93
CA ALA A 478 28.33 12.24 -11.64
C ALA A 478 29.86 12.12 -11.75
N LYS A 479 30.35 11.22 -12.61
CA LYS A 479 31.78 11.04 -12.87
C LYS A 479 32.43 12.26 -13.53
N SER A 480 31.69 12.98 -14.37
CA SER A 480 32.18 14.20 -15.04
C SER A 480 32.25 15.43 -14.13
N GLY A 481 31.47 15.43 -13.05
CA GLY A 481 31.38 16.54 -12.10
C GLY A 481 32.15 16.30 -10.80
N ARG A 482 31.91 17.17 -9.82
CA ARG A 482 32.39 17.01 -8.44
C ARG A 482 31.21 17.16 -7.51
N ALA A 483 31.14 16.36 -6.46
CA ALA A 483 30.05 16.50 -5.48
C ALA A 483 30.02 17.93 -4.92
N THR A 484 28.89 18.62 -5.10
CA THR A 484 28.69 20.01 -4.66
C THR A 484 27.50 20.12 -3.73
N ASP A 485 27.64 20.90 -2.67
CA ASP A 485 26.53 21.25 -1.80
C ASP A 485 25.95 22.60 -2.25
N GLY A 486 24.62 22.69 -2.30
CA GLY A 486 23.94 23.94 -2.62
C GLY A 486 24.05 24.96 -1.48
N GLU A 487 24.04 26.24 -1.84
CA GLU A 487 24.06 27.35 -0.88
C GLU A 487 22.89 28.31 -1.12
N ALA A 488 22.43 28.96 -0.06
CA ALA A 488 21.46 30.05 -0.15
C ALA A 488 21.77 31.14 0.88
N GLU A 489 21.66 32.40 0.45
CA GLU A 489 21.65 33.55 1.36
C GLU A 489 20.25 33.76 1.91
N VAL A 490 20.16 33.91 3.23
CA VAL A 490 18.89 34.04 3.94
C VAL A 490 18.90 35.25 4.83
N VAL A 491 17.89 36.10 4.65
CA VAL A 491 17.62 37.27 5.47
C VAL A 491 16.76 36.81 6.65
N VAL A 492 17.31 36.87 7.87
CA VAL A 492 16.60 36.49 9.09
C VAL A 492 16.18 37.76 9.82
N GLU A 493 14.88 38.04 9.85
CA GLU A 493 14.30 39.05 10.76
C GLU A 493 14.28 38.50 12.19
N ILE A 494 14.89 39.24 13.12
CA ILE A 494 14.78 38.98 14.55
C ILE A 494 13.56 39.74 15.06
N GLU A 495 12.36 39.16 14.99
CA GLU A 495 11.15 39.79 15.53
C GLU A 495 10.39 38.90 16.54
N SER A 496 9.92 39.55 17.61
CA SER A 496 9.30 38.94 18.78
C SER A 496 8.00 38.24 18.40
N THR A 497 7.89 36.95 18.70
CA THR A 497 6.64 36.21 18.48
C THR A 497 5.56 36.75 19.41
N LYS A 498 4.60 37.53 18.88
CA LYS A 498 3.30 37.67 19.54
C LYS A 498 2.72 36.28 19.73
N GLU A 499 2.39 35.91 20.97
CA GLU A 499 1.62 34.70 21.24
C GLU A 499 0.31 34.77 20.46
N ILE A 500 0.11 33.79 19.58
CA ILE A 500 -1.10 33.70 18.79
C ILE A 500 -1.99 32.64 19.41
N ASP A 501 -3.24 33.03 19.64
CA ASP A 501 -4.27 32.21 20.25
C ASP A 501 -4.57 30.96 19.41
N TRP A 502 -3.98 29.82 19.79
CA TRP A 502 -4.18 28.52 19.15
C TRP A 502 -5.66 28.10 19.14
N LYS A 503 -6.48 28.61 20.08
CA LYS A 503 -7.92 28.33 20.13
C LYS A 503 -8.63 28.82 18.87
N ARG A 504 -8.19 29.94 18.28
CA ARG A 504 -8.76 30.46 17.02
C ARG A 504 -8.51 29.55 15.82
N ILE A 505 -7.50 28.69 15.89
CA ILE A 505 -7.16 27.75 14.83
C ILE A 505 -7.94 26.45 15.04
N VAL A 506 -7.84 25.87 16.24
CA VAL A 506 -8.45 24.58 16.58
C VAL A 506 -9.99 24.67 16.62
N PHE A 507 -10.54 25.76 17.16
CA PHE A 507 -11.98 26.02 17.17
C PHE A 507 -12.41 27.00 16.09
N GLY A 508 -11.58 27.14 15.04
CA GLY A 508 -11.92 27.97 13.89
C GLY A 508 -13.14 27.41 13.15
N PRO A 509 -13.95 28.26 12.50
CA PRO A 509 -15.16 27.81 11.81
C PRO A 509 -14.97 26.63 10.84
N PRO A 510 -13.89 26.54 10.04
CA PRO A 510 -13.67 25.38 9.16
C PRO A 510 -13.55 24.06 9.93
N VAL A 511 -12.90 24.05 11.10
CA VAL A 511 -12.71 22.85 11.92
C VAL A 511 -14.01 22.44 12.59
N VAL A 512 -14.79 23.41 13.10
CA VAL A 512 -16.09 23.14 13.72
C VAL A 512 -17.08 22.58 12.70
N ILE A 513 -17.15 23.17 11.49
CA ILE A 513 -18.01 22.66 10.41
C ILE A 513 -17.61 21.22 10.05
N ALA A 514 -16.31 20.96 9.89
CA ALA A 514 -15.81 19.61 9.60
C ALA A 514 -16.17 18.61 10.71
N ALA A 515 -16.04 19.00 11.99
CA ALA A 515 -16.40 18.17 13.13
C ALA A 515 -17.90 17.84 13.17
N VAL A 516 -18.77 18.82 12.89
CA VAL A 516 -20.23 18.59 12.81
C VAL A 516 -20.57 17.64 11.65
N CYS A 517 -20.02 17.88 10.45
CA CYS A 517 -20.20 16.98 9.31
C CYS A 517 -19.73 15.56 9.63
N LEU A 518 -18.60 15.41 10.33
CA LEU A 518 -18.06 14.12 10.77
C LEU A 518 -19.00 13.40 11.74
N VAL A 519 -19.55 14.09 12.74
CA VAL A 519 -20.52 13.50 13.68
C VAL A 519 -21.75 13.01 12.93
N LEU A 520 -22.25 13.79 11.97
CA LEU A 520 -23.38 13.39 11.14
C LEU A 520 -23.08 12.18 10.26
N LEU A 521 -21.88 12.14 9.66
CA LEU A 521 -21.42 11.00 8.87
C LEU A 521 -21.22 9.75 9.73
N PHE A 522 -20.72 9.89 10.96
CA PHE A 522 -20.55 8.76 11.87
C PHE A 522 -21.89 8.20 12.35
N ALA A 523 -22.88 9.08 12.58
CA ALA A 523 -24.23 8.66 12.96
C ALA A 523 -24.89 7.75 11.91
N ILE A 524 -24.46 7.79 10.63
CA ILE A 524 -24.96 6.92 9.56
C ILE A 524 -24.83 5.44 9.92
N ALA A 525 -23.71 5.06 10.55
CA ALA A 525 -23.41 3.67 10.89
C ALA A 525 -24.46 3.01 11.81
N PHE A 526 -25.32 3.81 12.44
CA PHE A 526 -26.35 3.37 13.38
C PHE A 526 -27.78 3.56 12.84
N THR A 527 -27.94 3.81 11.53
CA THR A 527 -29.24 4.10 10.92
C THR A 527 -29.61 3.15 9.78
N ASN A 528 -30.90 3.04 9.49
CA ASN A 528 -31.40 2.32 8.30
C ASN A 528 -31.13 3.13 7.01
N PRO A 529 -31.35 2.57 5.80
CA PRO A 529 -31.04 3.27 4.54
C PRO A 529 -31.71 4.64 4.37
N VAL A 530 -32.91 4.82 4.92
CA VAL A 530 -33.62 6.12 4.89
C VAL A 530 -32.95 7.12 5.83
N GLY A 531 -32.58 6.70 7.04
CA GLY A 531 -31.81 7.52 7.99
C GLY A 531 -30.41 7.86 7.47
N THR A 532 -29.77 6.92 6.77
CA THR A 532 -28.50 7.14 6.08
C THR A 532 -28.62 8.25 5.04
N ALA A 533 -29.64 8.17 4.16
CA ALA A 533 -29.89 9.21 3.16
C ALA A 533 -30.17 10.58 3.81
N GLY A 534 -30.95 10.61 4.89
CA GLY A 534 -31.24 11.83 5.65
C GLY A 534 -30.01 12.47 6.28
N LEU A 535 -29.14 11.68 6.91
CA LEU A 535 -27.90 12.15 7.53
C LEU A 535 -26.88 12.62 6.50
N LEU A 536 -26.77 11.94 5.35
CA LEU A 536 -25.95 12.39 4.23
C LEU A 536 -26.40 13.75 3.70
N LEU A 537 -27.71 13.93 3.54
CA LEU A 537 -28.29 15.19 3.06
C LEU A 537 -28.08 16.32 4.08
N LEU A 538 -28.24 16.04 5.37
CA LEU A 538 -27.97 17.01 6.45
C LEU A 538 -26.48 17.38 6.52
N ALA A 539 -25.57 16.41 6.45
CA ALA A 539 -24.13 16.67 6.41
C ALA A 539 -23.75 17.51 5.19
N GLY A 540 -24.37 17.23 4.04
CA GLY A 540 -24.22 18.01 2.81
C GLY A 540 -24.71 19.46 2.96
N ILE A 541 -25.89 19.68 3.57
CA ILE A 541 -26.43 21.02 3.85
C ILE A 541 -25.49 21.77 4.80
N VAL A 542 -25.12 21.18 5.94
CA VAL A 542 -24.23 21.82 6.93
C VAL A 542 -22.89 22.20 6.29
N GLY A 543 -22.30 21.29 5.50
CA GLY A 543 -21.07 21.55 4.78
C GLY A 543 -21.21 22.68 3.76
N PHE A 544 -22.26 22.64 2.94
CA PHE A 544 -22.50 23.65 1.90
C PHE A 544 -22.79 25.03 2.49
N THR A 545 -23.70 25.12 3.46
CA THR A 545 -24.03 26.37 4.16
C THR A 545 -22.82 26.91 4.91
N GLY A 546 -22.04 26.04 5.57
CA GLY A 546 -20.80 26.41 6.23
C GLY A 546 -19.78 27.03 5.27
N ILE A 547 -19.53 26.39 4.13
CA ILE A 547 -18.64 26.91 3.09
C ILE A 547 -19.16 28.24 2.51
N PHE A 548 -20.47 28.32 2.26
CA PHE A 548 -21.11 29.52 1.73
C PHE A 548 -20.94 30.71 2.69
N VAL A 549 -21.24 30.52 3.97
CA VAL A 549 -21.07 31.53 5.02
C VAL A 549 -19.60 31.95 5.14
N LEU A 550 -18.65 30.99 5.13
CA LEU A 550 -17.22 31.31 5.19
C LEU A 550 -16.74 32.12 3.99
N THR A 551 -17.35 31.90 2.83
CA THR A 551 -17.03 32.65 1.60
C THR A 551 -17.58 34.08 1.67
N LEU A 552 -18.78 34.26 2.22
CA LEU A 552 -19.40 35.58 2.41
C LEU A 552 -18.73 36.42 3.51
N MET A 553 -18.29 35.79 4.59
CA MET A 553 -17.64 36.47 5.73
C MET A 553 -16.17 36.83 5.48
N LYS A 554 -15.68 36.68 4.25
CA LYS A 554 -14.27 36.90 3.91
C LYS A 554 -13.92 38.40 3.96
N SER A 555 -13.11 38.80 4.94
CA SER A 555 -12.57 40.15 5.02
C SER A 555 -11.24 40.28 4.24
N PRO A 556 -11.09 41.26 3.33
CA PRO A 556 -9.90 41.40 2.49
C PRO A 556 -8.61 41.72 3.28
N ASN A 557 -8.72 42.32 4.47
CA ASN A 557 -7.57 42.79 5.26
C ASN A 557 -7.18 41.86 6.42
N LYS A 558 -7.82 40.69 6.56
CA LYS A 558 -7.50 39.72 7.60
C LYS A 558 -6.85 38.47 6.98
N PRO A 559 -5.74 37.96 7.55
CA PRO A 559 -5.15 36.72 7.08
C PRO A 559 -6.18 35.59 7.21
N THR A 560 -6.24 34.73 6.19
CA THR A 560 -7.16 33.58 6.20
C THR A 560 -6.75 32.60 7.30
N TRP A 561 -7.71 31.81 7.79
CA TRP A 561 -7.44 30.74 8.77
C TRP A 561 -6.28 29.83 8.32
N HIS A 562 -6.22 29.52 7.02
CA HIS A 562 -5.17 28.66 6.47
C HIS A 562 -3.79 29.33 6.44
N ALA A 563 -3.71 30.62 6.08
CA ALA A 563 -2.44 31.36 6.10
C ALA A 563 -1.86 31.49 7.51
N ILE A 564 -2.73 31.53 8.52
CA ILE A 564 -2.33 31.47 9.93
C ILE A 564 -1.78 30.07 10.25
N LEU A 565 -2.46 29.01 9.83
CA LEU A 565 -2.05 27.62 10.06
C LEU A 565 -0.68 27.28 9.46
N GLU A 566 -0.39 27.75 8.24
CA GLU A 566 0.87 27.51 7.52
C GLU A 566 2.11 28.04 8.24
N GLY A 567 1.96 29.05 9.10
CA GLY A 567 3.06 29.52 9.93
C GLY A 567 3.41 28.57 11.09
N ARG A 568 2.61 27.52 11.34
CA ARG A 568 2.70 26.67 12.55
C ARG A 568 2.73 25.19 12.22
N ALA A 569 3.94 24.69 11.95
CA ALA A 569 4.20 23.28 11.67
C ALA A 569 3.62 22.30 12.70
N LEU A 570 3.72 22.59 14.00
CA LEU A 570 3.20 21.67 15.02
C LEU A 570 1.67 21.54 14.94
N ILE A 571 0.94 22.65 14.89
CA ILE A 571 -0.53 22.63 14.78
C ILE A 571 -0.97 22.00 13.47
N PHE A 572 -0.29 22.33 12.36
CA PHE A 572 -0.53 21.70 11.06
C PHE A 572 -0.41 20.18 11.16
N THR A 573 0.69 19.69 11.75
CA THR A 573 0.96 18.26 11.93
C THR A 573 -0.12 17.59 12.78
N VAL A 574 -0.52 18.20 13.89
CA VAL A 574 -1.58 17.68 14.76
C VAL A 574 -2.92 17.58 14.01
N LEU A 575 -3.30 18.60 13.25
CA LEU A 575 -4.54 18.56 12.45
C LEU A 575 -4.48 17.48 11.36
N THR A 576 -3.33 17.29 10.72
CA THR A 576 -3.12 16.20 9.75
C THR A 576 -3.26 14.83 10.41
N VAL A 577 -2.64 14.62 11.58
CA VAL A 577 -2.79 13.38 12.36
C VAL A 577 -4.25 13.14 12.72
N LEU A 578 -4.95 14.14 13.24
CA LEU A 578 -6.37 14.02 13.59
C LEU A 578 -7.23 13.68 12.36
N ALA A 579 -7.01 14.34 11.22
CA ALA A 579 -7.73 14.04 9.98
C ALA A 579 -7.56 12.57 9.55
N VAL A 580 -6.36 12.03 9.70
CA VAL A 580 -6.03 10.64 9.36
C VAL A 580 -6.60 9.65 10.37
N LEU A 581 -6.49 9.94 11.67
CA LEU A 581 -6.99 9.07 12.73
C LEU A 581 -8.51 8.93 12.70
N VAL A 582 -9.25 9.99 12.35
CA VAL A 582 -10.72 9.93 12.28
C VAL A 582 -11.18 8.86 11.29
N GLY A 583 -10.60 8.83 10.09
CA GLY A 583 -10.96 7.81 9.10
C GLY A 583 -10.60 6.39 9.55
N GLY A 584 -9.38 6.20 10.08
CA GLY A 584 -8.93 4.88 10.55
C GLY A 584 -9.74 4.34 11.72
N VAL A 585 -10.06 5.19 12.71
CA VAL A 585 -10.93 4.82 13.84
C VAL A 585 -12.33 4.48 13.35
N ALA A 586 -12.90 5.29 12.45
CA ALA A 586 -14.26 5.08 11.95
C ALA A 586 -14.40 3.80 11.10
N GLU A 587 -13.35 3.38 10.40
CA GLU A 587 -13.35 2.15 9.61
C GLU A 587 -13.06 0.91 10.48
N ILE A 588 -12.05 0.97 11.33
CA ILE A 588 -11.56 -0.19 12.09
C ILE A 588 -12.44 -0.46 13.32
N VAL A 589 -12.79 0.54 14.14
CA VAL A 589 -13.42 0.31 15.45
C VAL A 589 -14.79 -0.37 15.36
N PRO A 590 -15.72 0.01 14.45
CA PRO A 590 -16.99 -0.70 14.32
C PRO A 590 -16.82 -2.19 14.02
N SER A 591 -15.80 -2.56 13.24
CA SER A 591 -15.52 -3.97 12.93
C SER A 591 -15.08 -4.77 14.16
N ILE A 592 -14.32 -4.15 15.08
CA ILE A 592 -13.90 -4.76 16.35
C ILE A 592 -15.12 -5.05 17.24
N ILE A 593 -16.03 -4.09 17.35
CA ILE A 593 -17.20 -4.18 18.25
C ILE A 593 -18.19 -5.23 17.75
N LEU A 594 -18.48 -5.25 16.44
CA LEU A 594 -19.46 -6.17 15.86
C LEU A 594 -19.04 -7.64 16.00
N GLN A 595 -17.75 -7.96 15.87
CA GLN A 595 -17.26 -9.34 16.02
C GLN A 595 -17.40 -9.92 17.43
N GLN A 596 -17.32 -9.10 18.49
CA GLN A 596 -17.49 -9.59 19.87
C GLN A 596 -18.90 -10.15 20.10
N THR A 597 -19.89 -9.57 19.44
CA THR A 597 -21.29 -10.01 19.51
C THR A 597 -21.52 -11.34 18.78
N ASP A 598 -20.79 -11.57 17.67
CA ASP A 598 -20.89 -12.80 16.85
C ASP A 598 -20.08 -13.98 17.42
N ALA A 599 -19.12 -13.75 18.32
CA ALA A 599 -18.30 -14.81 18.91
C ALA A 599 -19.11 -15.80 19.77
N GLU A 600 -20.21 -15.34 20.39
CA GLU A 600 -21.14 -16.18 21.16
C GLU A 600 -21.99 -17.09 20.26
N VAL A 601 -22.34 -16.63 19.06
CA VAL A 601 -23.13 -17.38 18.07
C VAL A 601 -22.27 -18.42 17.33
N ALA A 602 -21.03 -18.07 17.02
CA ALA A 602 -20.14 -18.85 16.15
C ALA A 602 -19.38 -20.00 16.82
N LYS A 603 -19.38 -20.09 18.16
CA LYS A 603 -18.97 -21.32 18.88
C LYS A 603 -19.71 -22.57 18.37
N LYS A 604 -20.79 -22.39 17.59
CA LYS A 604 -21.66 -23.44 17.06
C LYS A 604 -21.46 -23.80 15.59
N THR A 605 -20.62 -23.09 14.79
CA THR A 605 -20.64 -23.23 13.30
C THR A 605 -19.31 -23.53 12.59
N ASN A 606 -18.13 -23.15 13.12
CA ASN A 606 -16.83 -23.45 12.49
C ASN A 606 -15.72 -23.78 13.51
N ALA A 607 -15.19 -25.01 13.46
CA ALA A 607 -14.10 -25.46 14.34
C ALA A 607 -12.75 -24.81 13.99
N PRO A 608 -11.86 -24.55 14.96
CA PRO A 608 -10.46 -24.17 14.69
C PRO A 608 -9.72 -25.19 13.81
N TYR A 609 -8.59 -24.78 13.23
CA TYR A 609 -7.70 -25.69 12.51
C TYR A 609 -7.10 -26.72 13.45
N ARG A 610 -6.97 -27.98 13.01
CA ARG A 610 -6.13 -28.96 13.72
C ARG A 610 -4.65 -28.58 13.62
N ALA A 611 -3.86 -29.19 14.48
CA ALA A 611 -2.42 -28.96 14.59
C ALA A 611 -1.68 -29.06 13.23
N LEU A 612 -1.87 -30.15 12.49
CA LEU A 612 -1.24 -30.35 11.18
C LEU A 612 -1.81 -29.43 10.09
N GLU A 613 -3.10 -29.08 10.18
CA GLU A 613 -3.75 -28.15 9.24
C GLU A 613 -3.19 -26.73 9.38
N LEU A 614 -2.91 -26.29 10.61
CA LEU A 614 -2.25 -25.01 10.86
C LEU A 614 -0.81 -24.99 10.32
N GLU A 615 -0.07 -26.08 10.46
CA GLU A 615 1.25 -26.23 9.84
C GLU A 615 1.17 -26.19 8.30
N GLY A 616 0.22 -26.90 7.71
CA GLY A 616 -0.03 -26.88 6.27
C GLY A 616 -0.37 -25.48 5.75
N ARG A 617 -1.11 -24.70 6.54
CA ARG A 617 -1.42 -23.31 6.25
C ARG A 617 -0.17 -22.42 6.27
N ASP A 618 0.73 -22.63 7.24
CA ASP A 618 2.00 -21.91 7.27
C ASP A 618 2.88 -22.26 6.07
N VAL A 619 2.90 -23.53 5.62
CA VAL A 619 3.56 -23.93 4.36
C VAL A 619 2.92 -23.23 3.16
N TYR A 620 1.59 -23.21 3.07
CA TYR A 620 0.85 -22.51 2.01
C TYR A 620 1.23 -21.02 1.92
N ILE A 621 1.36 -20.35 3.06
CA ILE A 621 1.80 -18.95 3.16
C ILE A 621 3.26 -18.81 2.74
N ARG A 622 4.15 -19.66 3.25
CA ARG A 622 5.59 -19.65 2.96
C ARG A 622 5.90 -19.82 1.47
N GLU A 623 5.15 -20.68 0.79
CA GLU A 623 5.29 -20.90 -0.66
C GLU A 623 4.62 -19.81 -1.50
N GLY A 624 3.93 -18.85 -0.89
CA GLY A 624 3.31 -17.74 -1.60
C GLY A 624 2.07 -18.13 -2.41
N CYS A 625 1.39 -19.23 -2.07
CA CYS A 625 0.22 -19.71 -2.81
C CYS A 625 -0.92 -18.67 -2.86
N TYR A 626 -1.03 -17.85 -1.81
CA TYR A 626 -1.98 -16.71 -1.70
C TYR A 626 -1.81 -15.64 -2.79
N THR A 627 -0.66 -15.61 -3.47
CA THR A 627 -0.43 -14.68 -4.58
C THR A 627 -1.10 -15.08 -5.89
N CYS A 628 -1.49 -16.37 -5.99
CA CYS A 628 -2.13 -16.95 -7.17
C CYS A 628 -3.58 -17.31 -6.90
N HIS A 629 -3.88 -17.76 -5.68
CA HIS A 629 -5.16 -18.27 -5.26
C HIS A 629 -5.80 -17.37 -4.23
N SER A 630 -7.11 -17.20 -4.33
CA SER A 630 -7.93 -16.59 -3.29
C SER A 630 -8.72 -17.67 -2.56
N GLN A 631 -9.14 -17.35 -1.34
CA GLN A 631 -10.07 -18.16 -0.55
C GLN A 631 -11.33 -17.34 -0.26
N MET A 632 -11.95 -16.80 -1.32
CA MET A 632 -13.08 -15.86 -1.22
C MET A 632 -13.96 -15.94 -2.47
N ILE A 633 -14.98 -16.81 -2.45
CA ILE A 633 -15.97 -16.95 -3.52
C ILE A 633 -16.99 -15.81 -3.43
N ARG A 634 -17.06 -15.00 -4.49
CA ARG A 634 -17.94 -13.83 -4.59
C ARG A 634 -19.40 -14.24 -4.83
N PRO A 635 -20.40 -13.39 -4.49
CA PRO A 635 -21.83 -13.69 -4.63
C PRO A 635 -22.33 -13.56 -6.08
N PHE A 636 -21.64 -14.17 -7.04
CA PHE A 636 -22.03 -14.18 -8.44
C PHE A 636 -22.33 -15.61 -8.90
N ARG A 637 -23.39 -15.78 -9.69
CA ARG A 637 -23.78 -17.11 -10.23
C ARG A 637 -22.62 -17.83 -10.92
N PHE A 638 -21.79 -17.10 -11.67
CA PHE A 638 -20.67 -17.70 -12.40
C PHE A 638 -19.50 -18.14 -11.51
N GLU A 639 -19.35 -17.53 -10.33
CA GLU A 639 -18.40 -17.96 -9.31
C GLU A 639 -18.97 -19.18 -8.58
N THR A 640 -20.23 -19.13 -8.18
CA THR A 640 -20.84 -20.22 -7.41
C THR A 640 -21.01 -21.50 -8.23
N SER A 641 -21.35 -21.37 -9.51
CA SER A 641 -21.43 -22.51 -10.43
C SER A 641 -20.07 -23.17 -10.66
N ARG A 642 -18.96 -22.43 -10.48
CA ARG A 642 -17.60 -22.93 -10.71
C ARG A 642 -16.97 -23.50 -9.45
N TYR A 643 -17.15 -22.82 -8.32
CA TYR A 643 -16.40 -23.07 -7.09
C TYR A 643 -17.26 -23.59 -5.93
N GLY A 644 -18.59 -23.42 -5.96
CA GLY A 644 -19.49 -23.82 -4.88
C GLY A 644 -20.12 -22.63 -4.16
N GLU A 645 -20.55 -22.82 -2.92
CA GLU A 645 -21.28 -21.79 -2.18
C GLU A 645 -20.46 -20.51 -1.95
N VAL A 646 -21.16 -19.38 -1.87
CA VAL A 646 -20.58 -18.06 -1.60
C VAL A 646 -19.81 -18.10 -0.27
N SER A 647 -18.67 -17.42 -0.22
CA SER A 647 -17.92 -17.35 1.03
C SER A 647 -18.57 -16.42 2.04
N THR A 648 -18.54 -16.83 3.30
CA THR A 648 -19.10 -16.10 4.44
C THR A 648 -18.00 -15.58 5.36
N LEU A 649 -18.36 -14.70 6.29
CA LEU A 649 -17.44 -14.22 7.33
C LEU A 649 -16.85 -15.37 8.16
N ASP A 650 -17.62 -16.44 8.36
CA ASP A 650 -17.22 -17.61 9.16
C ASP A 650 -16.12 -18.43 8.50
N ASP A 651 -15.99 -18.42 7.17
CA ASP A 651 -15.03 -19.25 6.45
C ASP A 651 -13.58 -18.91 6.76
N SER A 652 -13.31 -17.63 7.05
CA SER A 652 -11.95 -17.11 7.33
C SER A 652 -11.77 -16.62 8.76
N ARG A 653 -12.74 -16.90 9.64
CA ARG A 653 -12.77 -16.38 11.02
C ARG A 653 -11.50 -16.67 11.82
N TRP A 654 -10.92 -17.86 11.62
CA TRP A 654 -9.71 -18.30 12.31
C TRP A 654 -8.41 -18.09 11.49
N ASP A 655 -8.51 -17.35 10.38
CA ASP A 655 -7.33 -17.03 9.57
C ASP A 655 -6.61 -15.80 10.10
N HIS A 656 -5.39 -16.04 10.60
CA HIS A 656 -4.42 -15.01 10.98
C HIS A 656 -3.17 -15.16 10.10
N PRO A 657 -2.97 -14.36 9.03
CA PRO A 657 -3.91 -13.37 8.48
C PRO A 657 -4.91 -13.98 7.49
N PHE A 658 -5.97 -13.24 7.14
CA PHE A 658 -6.91 -13.63 6.08
C PHE A 658 -6.21 -13.99 4.74
N GLN A 659 -6.88 -14.79 3.88
CA GLN A 659 -6.31 -15.28 2.60
C GLN A 659 -7.13 -14.85 1.36
N TRP A 660 -7.73 -13.66 1.40
CA TRP A 660 -8.49 -13.12 0.26
C TRP A 660 -7.52 -12.40 -0.69
N GLY A 661 -7.36 -12.91 -1.90
CA GLY A 661 -6.38 -12.36 -2.85
C GLY A 661 -6.73 -10.96 -3.36
N SER A 662 -5.77 -10.28 -3.97
CA SER A 662 -6.02 -9.08 -4.82
C SER A 662 -6.16 -9.44 -6.31
N LYS A 663 -5.65 -10.61 -6.68
CA LYS A 663 -5.59 -11.17 -8.04
C LYS A 663 -5.74 -12.70 -7.99
N ARG A 664 -6.29 -13.29 -9.05
CA ARG A 664 -6.23 -14.72 -9.33
C ARG A 664 -5.40 -15.02 -10.58
N THR A 665 -4.40 -15.87 -10.41
CA THR A 665 -3.67 -16.53 -11.52
C THR A 665 -3.91 -18.05 -11.50
N GLY A 666 -4.60 -18.55 -10.47
CA GLY A 666 -5.21 -19.88 -10.39
C GLY A 666 -6.67 -19.79 -9.91
N PRO A 667 -7.39 -20.92 -9.81
CA PRO A 667 -8.76 -20.96 -9.31
C PRO A 667 -8.86 -20.52 -7.84
N ASP A 668 -10.07 -20.17 -7.40
CA ASP A 668 -10.36 -19.97 -5.97
C ASP A 668 -10.38 -21.33 -5.24
N LEU A 669 -9.96 -21.33 -3.97
CA LEU A 669 -9.79 -22.54 -3.17
C LEU A 669 -10.76 -22.63 -1.98
N ALA A 670 -11.67 -21.67 -1.76
CA ALA A 670 -12.48 -21.58 -0.55
C ALA A 670 -13.40 -22.80 -0.28
N ARG A 671 -13.58 -23.69 -1.26
CA ARG A 671 -14.38 -24.93 -1.19
C ARG A 671 -13.61 -26.12 -1.75
N LEU A 672 -12.30 -26.12 -1.62
CA LEU A 672 -11.43 -27.19 -2.14
C LEU A 672 -11.56 -28.48 -1.31
N GLY A 673 -11.79 -28.38 -0.01
CA GLY A 673 -11.73 -29.49 0.92
C GLY A 673 -12.63 -30.65 0.52
N GLY A 674 -12.07 -31.86 0.40
CA GLY A 674 -12.77 -33.07 -0.02
C GLY A 674 -13.21 -33.15 -1.46
N LYS A 675 -12.92 -32.14 -2.30
CA LYS A 675 -13.23 -32.19 -3.73
C LYS A 675 -12.37 -33.22 -4.46
N TYR A 676 -11.14 -33.44 -3.99
CA TYR A 676 -10.19 -34.38 -4.56
C TYR A 676 -9.53 -35.26 -3.47
N PRO A 677 -9.11 -36.50 -3.79
CA PRO A 677 -8.42 -37.37 -2.85
C PRO A 677 -7.01 -36.85 -2.51
N ASN A 678 -6.39 -37.34 -1.43
CA ASN A 678 -5.04 -36.90 -1.03
C ASN A 678 -4.00 -37.15 -2.13
N ALA A 679 -4.10 -38.26 -2.86
CA ALA A 679 -3.20 -38.56 -3.98
C ALA A 679 -3.27 -37.51 -5.10
N TRP A 680 -4.44 -36.91 -5.34
CA TRP A 680 -4.58 -35.82 -6.31
C TRP A 680 -3.79 -34.60 -5.85
N HIS A 681 -3.91 -34.20 -4.58
CA HIS A 681 -3.16 -33.07 -4.04
C HIS A 681 -1.65 -33.33 -4.09
N TRP A 682 -1.24 -34.54 -3.73
CA TRP A 682 0.15 -34.99 -3.81
C TRP A 682 0.70 -34.85 -5.25
N GLN A 683 0.04 -35.50 -6.21
CA GLN A 683 0.46 -35.48 -7.62
C GLN A 683 0.38 -34.07 -8.22
N HIS A 684 -0.62 -33.27 -7.85
CA HIS A 684 -0.77 -31.90 -8.34
C HIS A 684 0.38 -31.00 -7.86
N MET A 685 0.87 -31.17 -6.64
CA MET A 685 2.02 -30.41 -6.16
C MET A 685 3.33 -30.86 -6.82
N LEU A 686 3.50 -32.17 -7.09
CA LEU A 686 4.68 -32.68 -7.78
C LEU A 686 4.71 -32.24 -9.25
N ASP A 687 3.63 -32.45 -9.98
CA ASP A 687 3.48 -32.06 -11.38
C ASP A 687 2.07 -31.51 -11.66
N PRO A 688 1.86 -30.18 -11.53
CA PRO A 688 0.55 -29.59 -11.77
C PRO A 688 -0.03 -29.89 -13.16
N ARG A 689 0.82 -30.18 -14.15
CA ARG A 689 0.39 -30.40 -15.54
C ARG A 689 -0.08 -31.84 -15.80
N SER A 690 0.29 -32.82 -14.98
CA SER A 690 -0.22 -34.18 -15.09
C SER A 690 -1.72 -34.25 -14.76
N ILE A 691 -2.16 -33.35 -13.88
CA ILE A 691 -3.54 -33.24 -13.41
C ILE A 691 -4.31 -32.12 -14.13
N SER A 692 -3.65 -31.00 -14.42
CA SER A 692 -4.25 -29.82 -15.07
C SER A 692 -3.41 -29.41 -16.28
N PRO A 693 -3.58 -30.09 -17.43
CA PRO A 693 -2.83 -29.80 -18.65
C PRO A 693 -2.92 -28.33 -19.04
N GLY A 694 -1.76 -27.66 -19.19
CA GLY A 694 -1.69 -26.23 -19.54
C GLY A 694 -1.55 -25.27 -18.35
N SER A 695 -1.59 -25.77 -17.10
CA SER A 695 -1.33 -24.97 -15.89
C SER A 695 0.03 -24.26 -15.94
N ASN A 696 0.06 -23.03 -15.41
CA ASN A 696 1.29 -22.25 -15.20
C ASN A 696 1.82 -22.33 -13.75
N MET A 697 1.15 -23.11 -12.88
CA MET A 697 1.60 -23.34 -11.51
C MET A 697 2.99 -24.01 -11.50
N PRO A 698 3.94 -23.53 -10.69
CA PRO A 698 5.22 -24.20 -10.50
C PRO A 698 5.06 -25.55 -9.80
N SER A 699 6.05 -26.43 -9.95
CA SER A 699 6.14 -27.64 -9.12
C SER A 699 6.60 -27.28 -7.71
N TYR A 700 6.05 -27.95 -6.70
CA TYR A 700 6.43 -27.85 -5.29
C TYR A 700 6.97 -29.20 -4.78
N ALA A 701 7.66 -29.96 -5.63
CA ALA A 701 8.20 -31.27 -5.29
C ALA A 701 9.18 -31.25 -4.10
N HIS A 702 9.83 -30.11 -3.82
CA HIS A 702 10.70 -29.97 -2.64
C HIS A 702 9.97 -30.18 -1.31
N LEU A 703 8.65 -29.97 -1.26
CA LEU A 703 7.84 -30.20 -0.04
C LEU A 703 7.77 -31.68 0.36
N GLU A 704 8.01 -32.60 -0.57
CA GLU A 704 8.08 -34.04 -0.27
C GLU A 704 9.20 -34.33 0.75
N HIS A 705 10.33 -33.63 0.62
CA HIS A 705 11.51 -33.79 1.46
C HIS A 705 11.56 -32.81 2.64
N GLY A 706 10.82 -31.70 2.56
CA GLY A 706 10.61 -30.79 3.69
C GLY A 706 9.99 -31.51 4.89
N ARG A 707 10.28 -31.02 6.10
CA ARG A 707 9.84 -31.66 7.35
C ARG A 707 9.17 -30.65 8.27
N VAL A 708 8.03 -31.06 8.83
CA VAL A 708 7.31 -30.30 9.84
C VAL A 708 7.92 -30.54 11.22
N ASP A 709 8.05 -29.47 12.00
CA ASP A 709 8.45 -29.54 13.40
C ASP A 709 7.22 -29.74 14.29
N PHE A 710 6.89 -31.00 14.60
CA PHE A 710 5.75 -31.34 15.46
C PHE A 710 5.91 -30.82 16.89
N ALA A 711 7.15 -30.68 17.40
CA ALA A 711 7.39 -30.23 18.76
C ALA A 711 7.09 -28.73 18.93
N GLY A 712 7.31 -27.93 17.89
CA GLY A 712 7.04 -26.48 17.88
C GLY A 712 5.55 -26.10 17.80
N ILE A 713 4.66 -27.05 17.46
CA ILE A 713 3.24 -26.80 17.20
C ILE A 713 2.52 -26.20 18.42
N GLU A 714 2.84 -26.65 19.64
CA GLU A 714 2.17 -26.15 20.85
C GLU A 714 2.28 -24.62 20.96
N ASN A 715 3.44 -24.06 20.62
CA ASN A 715 3.68 -22.62 20.70
C ASN A 715 2.78 -21.86 19.73
N LYS A 716 2.53 -22.41 18.54
CA LYS A 716 1.60 -21.83 17.56
C LYS A 716 0.18 -21.84 18.08
N LEU A 717 -0.31 -22.95 18.62
CA LEU A 717 -1.66 -23.03 19.16
C LEU A 717 -1.83 -22.14 20.40
N ARG A 718 -0.80 -22.00 21.26
CA ARG A 718 -0.80 -21.03 22.37
C ARG A 718 -0.91 -19.59 21.86
N ALA A 719 -0.17 -19.23 20.81
CA ALA A 719 -0.27 -17.92 20.19
C ALA A 719 -1.66 -17.68 19.59
N MET A 720 -2.19 -18.62 18.82
CA MET A 720 -3.55 -18.54 18.27
C MET A 720 -4.61 -18.45 19.37
N ARG A 721 -4.45 -19.18 20.48
CA ARG A 721 -5.32 -19.06 21.66
C ARG A 721 -5.28 -17.66 22.27
N SER A 722 -4.10 -17.04 22.35
CA SER A 722 -3.98 -15.65 22.83
C SER A 722 -4.66 -14.63 21.92
N LEU A 723 -4.82 -14.97 20.64
CA LEU A 723 -5.54 -14.20 19.62
C LEU A 723 -7.07 -14.44 19.63
N GLY A 724 -7.57 -15.28 20.54
CA GLY A 724 -8.99 -15.56 20.69
C GLY A 724 -9.49 -16.81 19.95
N VAL A 725 -8.61 -17.60 19.34
CA VAL A 725 -8.99 -18.90 18.78
C VAL A 725 -9.29 -19.89 19.92
N PRO A 726 -10.44 -20.58 19.94
CA PRO A 726 -10.93 -21.30 21.10
C PRO A 726 -10.30 -22.68 21.32
N TYR A 727 -8.96 -22.77 21.33
CA TYR A 727 -8.25 -24.00 21.72
C TYR A 727 -8.31 -24.22 23.23
N THR A 728 -8.61 -25.46 23.63
CA THR A 728 -8.54 -25.92 25.01
C THR A 728 -7.09 -26.21 25.44
N PRO A 729 -6.77 -26.17 26.75
CA PRO A 729 -5.46 -26.58 27.24
C PRO A 729 -5.05 -28.00 26.81
N ASP A 730 -6.02 -28.92 26.74
CA ASP A 730 -5.78 -30.33 26.39
C ASP A 730 -5.49 -30.49 24.89
N GLU A 731 -6.20 -29.75 24.02
CA GLU A 731 -5.89 -29.70 22.58
C GLU A 731 -4.48 -29.15 22.33
N ILE A 732 -4.04 -28.16 23.11
CA ILE A 732 -2.68 -27.61 23.01
C ILE A 732 -1.65 -28.66 23.43
N ALA A 733 -1.82 -29.29 24.59
CA ALA A 733 -0.88 -30.30 25.10
C ALA A 733 -0.85 -31.57 24.23
N GLY A 734 -1.98 -31.92 23.60
CA GLY A 734 -2.10 -33.06 22.70
C GLY A 734 -1.74 -32.77 21.23
N ALA A 735 -1.39 -31.51 20.89
CA ALA A 735 -1.25 -31.07 19.51
C ALA A 735 -0.20 -31.86 18.69
N PRO A 736 1.00 -32.20 19.21
CA PRO A 736 1.97 -33.00 18.47
C PRO A 736 1.41 -34.39 18.11
N ALA A 737 0.78 -35.07 19.08
CA ALA A 737 0.20 -36.39 18.88
C ALA A 737 -1.00 -36.36 17.91
N ASP A 738 -1.83 -35.30 17.97
CA ASP A 738 -2.92 -35.10 17.02
C ASP A 738 -2.41 -34.91 15.58
N ALA A 739 -1.35 -34.11 15.42
CA ALA A 739 -0.71 -33.87 14.13
C ALA A 739 -0.11 -35.15 13.54
N GLU A 740 0.63 -35.92 14.34
CA GLU A 740 1.22 -37.21 13.93
C GLU A 740 0.13 -38.20 13.51
N LYS A 741 -0.97 -38.26 14.27
CA LYS A 741 -2.11 -39.12 13.94
C LYS A 741 -2.76 -38.73 12.61
N GLN A 742 -3.06 -37.44 12.41
CA GLN A 742 -3.65 -36.96 11.15
C GLN A 742 -2.71 -37.19 9.97
N ALA A 743 -1.40 -37.01 10.17
CA ALA A 743 -0.40 -37.28 9.15
C ALA A 743 -0.36 -38.77 8.77
N ALA A 744 -0.37 -39.67 9.76
CA ALA A 744 -0.42 -41.11 9.53
C ALA A 744 -1.71 -41.57 8.83
N GLU A 745 -2.84 -40.91 9.08
CA GLU A 745 -4.09 -41.15 8.34
C GLU A 745 -3.96 -40.78 6.86
N ILE A 746 -3.40 -39.61 6.55
CA ILE A 746 -3.16 -39.18 5.17
C ILE A 746 -2.16 -40.11 4.46
N VAL A 747 -1.07 -40.48 5.13
CA VAL A 747 -0.06 -41.39 4.55
C VAL A 747 -0.64 -42.75 4.26
N ARG A 748 -1.43 -43.34 5.16
CA ARG A 748 -2.10 -44.62 4.89
C ARG A 748 -3.02 -44.53 3.67
N ASP A 749 -3.77 -43.44 3.53
CA ASP A 749 -4.60 -43.22 2.33
C ASP A 749 -3.76 -43.14 1.04
N LEU A 750 -2.61 -42.46 1.08
CA LEU A 750 -1.66 -42.39 -0.04
C LEU A 750 -1.06 -43.76 -0.38
N GLU A 751 -0.71 -44.55 0.63
CA GLU A 751 -0.15 -45.90 0.47
C GLU A 751 -1.14 -46.84 -0.23
N THR A 752 -2.45 -46.75 0.05
CA THR A 752 -3.48 -47.53 -0.67
C THR A 752 -3.54 -47.21 -2.17
N GLN A 753 -3.01 -46.06 -2.58
CA GLN A 753 -2.93 -45.59 -3.95
C GLN A 753 -1.52 -45.75 -4.55
N GLY A 754 -0.63 -46.50 -3.87
CA GLY A 754 0.73 -46.80 -4.32
C GLY A 754 1.71 -45.64 -4.15
N ILE A 755 1.39 -44.63 -3.34
CA ILE A 755 2.26 -43.48 -3.07
C ILE A 755 2.91 -43.65 -1.70
N ALA A 756 4.22 -43.85 -1.68
CA ALA A 756 5.00 -43.85 -0.43
C ALA A 756 5.25 -42.40 0.01
N ALA A 757 4.83 -42.05 1.22
CA ALA A 757 4.98 -40.70 1.77
C ALA A 757 5.50 -40.75 3.21
N ASN A 758 6.31 -39.75 3.59
CA ASN A 758 6.74 -39.60 4.98
C ASN A 758 5.67 -38.79 5.76
N PRO A 759 5.18 -39.26 6.92
CA PRO A 759 4.19 -38.53 7.71
C PRO A 759 4.61 -37.11 8.11
N SER A 760 5.91 -36.90 8.35
CA SER A 760 6.45 -35.57 8.70
C SER A 760 6.67 -34.66 7.49
N SER A 761 6.33 -35.09 6.27
CA SER A 761 6.51 -34.30 5.05
C SER A 761 5.66 -33.03 5.06
N GLU A 762 6.25 -31.91 4.64
CA GLU A 762 5.49 -30.66 4.45
C GLU A 762 4.38 -30.81 3.40
N LEU A 763 4.55 -31.73 2.44
CA LEU A 763 3.53 -32.05 1.45
C LEU A 763 2.31 -32.75 2.08
N VAL A 764 2.51 -33.56 3.12
CA VAL A 764 1.41 -34.12 3.92
C VAL A 764 0.69 -33.02 4.69
N ALA A 765 1.43 -32.09 5.30
CA ALA A 765 0.85 -30.98 6.04
C ALA A 765 0.02 -30.04 5.17
N ILE A 766 0.56 -29.58 4.03
CA ILE A 766 -0.22 -28.73 3.11
C ILE A 766 -1.43 -29.48 2.56
N THR A 767 -1.35 -30.80 2.36
CA THR A 767 -2.50 -31.62 1.96
C THR A 767 -3.58 -31.61 3.05
N ALA A 768 -3.22 -31.75 4.33
CA ALA A 768 -4.17 -31.63 5.44
C ALA A 768 -4.90 -30.27 5.42
N TYR A 769 -4.15 -29.18 5.24
CA TYR A 769 -4.73 -27.84 5.13
C TYR A 769 -5.70 -27.73 3.93
N LEU A 770 -5.26 -28.14 2.73
CA LEU A 770 -6.10 -28.07 1.53
C LEU A 770 -7.37 -28.92 1.63
N GLN A 771 -7.32 -30.04 2.35
CA GLN A 771 -8.50 -30.87 2.65
C GLN A 771 -9.47 -30.22 3.65
N ARG A 772 -8.98 -29.30 4.48
CA ARG A 772 -9.77 -28.58 5.48
C ARG A 772 -10.48 -27.34 4.93
N ILE A 773 -9.92 -26.66 3.93
CA ILE A 773 -10.49 -25.39 3.41
C ILE A 773 -11.92 -25.59 2.91
N GLY A 774 -12.87 -24.88 3.52
CA GLY A 774 -14.29 -24.92 3.16
C GLY A 774 -15.09 -26.10 3.74
N LYS A 775 -14.47 -26.98 4.54
CA LYS A 775 -15.15 -28.04 5.29
C LYS A 775 -15.15 -27.70 6.77
N ASN A 776 -16.31 -27.48 7.38
CA ASN A 776 -16.40 -27.24 8.83
C ASN A 776 -16.75 -28.55 9.54
N PRO A 777 -15.77 -29.34 10.02
CA PRO A 777 -16.08 -30.49 10.85
C PRO A 777 -16.78 -30.01 12.14
N PRO A 778 -17.72 -30.79 12.69
CA PRO A 778 -18.26 -30.49 14.01
C PRO A 778 -17.12 -30.43 15.04
N PRO A 779 -17.23 -29.59 16.08
CA PRO A 779 -16.23 -29.54 17.14
C PRO A 779 -16.06 -30.94 17.77
N PRO A 780 -14.86 -31.29 18.25
CA PRO A 780 -14.63 -32.58 18.88
C PRO A 780 -15.62 -32.80 20.04
N PRO A 781 -16.09 -34.04 20.27
CA PRO A 781 -16.98 -34.33 21.38
C PRO A 781 -16.30 -33.98 22.71
N PRO A 782 -17.06 -33.53 23.73
CA PRO A 782 -16.48 -33.23 25.04
C PRO A 782 -15.74 -34.46 25.59
N PRO A 783 -14.67 -34.28 26.38
CA PRO A 783 -13.96 -35.39 26.99
C PRO A 783 -14.94 -36.28 27.74
N ALA A 784 -14.80 -37.60 27.57
CA ALA A 784 -15.66 -38.57 28.23
C ALA A 784 -15.69 -38.26 29.72
N ALA A 785 -16.89 -38.10 30.29
CA ALA A 785 -17.06 -37.89 31.72
C ALA A 785 -16.28 -38.98 32.46
N PRO A 786 -15.51 -38.64 33.52
CA PRO A 786 -14.79 -39.65 34.29
C PRO A 786 -15.79 -40.72 34.71
N VAL A 787 -15.49 -41.97 34.35
CA VAL A 787 -16.30 -43.13 34.73
C VAL A 787 -16.45 -43.07 36.26
N PRO A 788 -17.67 -43.06 36.81
CA PRO A 788 -17.86 -43.07 38.25
C PRO A 788 -17.17 -44.32 38.79
N VAL A 789 -16.11 -44.12 39.57
CA VAL A 789 -15.53 -45.20 40.37
C VAL A 789 -16.62 -45.61 41.35
N THR A 790 -17.26 -46.73 41.07
CA THR A 790 -18.18 -47.38 42.00
C THR A 790 -17.32 -47.88 43.16
N MET A 791 -17.28 -47.08 44.23
CA MET A 791 -16.81 -47.55 45.53
C MET A 791 -17.79 -48.63 45.99
N THR A 792 -17.42 -49.90 45.81
CA THR A 792 -18.08 -51.01 46.49
C THR A 792 -17.80 -50.86 47.99
N ASN A 793 -18.81 -50.44 48.74
CA ASN A 793 -18.82 -50.53 50.20
C ASN A 793 -18.95 -52.01 50.60
N GLU A 794 -17.83 -52.71 50.72
CA GLU A 794 -17.70 -53.88 51.58
C GLU A 794 -16.80 -53.52 52.76
N ALA A 795 -17.41 -52.99 53.83
CA ALA A 795 -16.97 -53.14 55.23
C ALA A 795 -17.91 -52.36 56.17
N ARG A 796 -19.08 -52.92 56.47
CA ARG A 796 -19.62 -53.15 57.83
C ARG A 796 -21.02 -53.73 57.80
#